data_AF-A0A8B6HTR4-F1
#
_entry.id   AF-A0A8B6HTR4-F1
#
_cell.length_a   1.000
_cell.length_b   1.000
_cell.length_c   1.000
_cell.angle_alpha   90.00
_cell.angle_beta   90.00
_cell.angle_gamma   90.00
#
_symmetry.space_group_name_H-M   'P 1'
#
loop_
_entity.id
_entity.type
_entity.pdbx_description
1 polymer ?
#
loop_
_entity_poly.entity_id
_entity_poly.type
_entity_poly.pdbx_seq_one_letter_code
_entity_poly.pdbx_strand_id
1 'polypeptide(L)'
;MSRRSSRSSTMDQGEFILECKAAYLSMFDSIKEKIESQDSLLEALQQTGRNPSVKILKKYWTNDTDELSFDDFVDICKKEPVTTSDDLMKAFRKIDINGDGYISLEELHKILTSKGEKKSKSEVKKMIDEVDENKDGRLDYKEFCQMVMSTTEESKKMQRKMMERKEKKKRQDIERREKEANKENKDDDDDDEIDEECVTARSGSARSERPKPSPRKSMSETTTSQAQDVSHSRTSLREKTEDVSGSRTSLQSKDDVLLTSRRSSRSQNKDSSRSKKEKDREVGTPAGSRKSSLLSIDDLPRPSPRVKKDKSRQGSVSRAHKLDEPKNLREWTHTKSKGSFFMEDGSLICHQYDFNLPDDSKIWITIQPQKGSRGMDSSPVDTSVFILRDRPDEDGNLLVAFTEHRDSRGKYGVSCDLSAGKYYIMPYTTGCRFKSRKSESGKEAKLVSQDKGGKYVITKSFRKVLEDIFDYSDLDGNGFMSRKEFNLFNIRTSGEEVADEEWQVVEDRIDLEDGEITKAGFLQLNELEAEDSEGDTEDLWTTLVSMGYNKQLVMDQACPFQLDVYTEDCDDAELDVVRVDSYPTYPGDLSFDDIISKSFIKHGEISRVKGMKDLCMYTYTNDGWATLVLDNKSHTRVRVELDCSRSENVTSNHDSLQRTLRVDPGSTVVSFLPLN
;
A
#
# COMPACT_ATOMS: atom_id res chain seq x y z
N MET A 1 -5.00 -33.59 16.62
CA MET A 1 -3.82 -34.02 15.82
C MET A 1 -3.09 -32.78 15.31
N SER A 2 -1.79 -32.88 15.01
CA SER A 2 -0.91 -31.87 14.40
C SER A 2 -1.28 -30.38 14.55
N ARG A 3 -0.75 -29.71 15.58
CA ARG A 3 -0.38 -28.30 15.45
C ARG A 3 0.85 -28.24 14.53
N ARG A 4 0.76 -27.62 13.36
CA ARG A 4 1.95 -27.21 12.59
C ARG A 4 2.42 -25.88 13.20
N SER A 5 3.58 -25.89 13.84
CA SER A 5 4.17 -24.65 14.37
C SER A 5 4.71 -23.82 13.22
N SER A 6 4.30 -22.55 13.14
CA SER A 6 5.01 -21.54 12.37
C SER A 6 6.35 -21.25 13.04
N ARG A 7 7.44 -21.76 12.46
CA ARG A 7 8.79 -21.33 12.82
C ARG A 7 9.02 -19.95 12.24
N SER A 8 8.79 -18.91 13.03
CA SER A 8 9.58 -17.67 12.85
C SER A 8 11.01 -17.99 13.28
N SER A 9 11.97 -17.78 12.40
CA SER A 9 13.39 -18.03 12.65
C SER A 9 14.08 -16.73 13.05
N THR A 10 14.17 -16.48 14.35
CA THR A 10 15.18 -15.58 14.90
C THR A 10 16.55 -16.19 14.59
N MET A 11 17.22 -15.70 13.55
CA MET A 11 18.59 -16.12 13.22
C MET A 11 19.54 -15.79 14.37
N ASP A 12 20.56 -16.61 14.57
CA ASP A 12 21.65 -16.28 15.48
C ASP A 12 22.43 -15.07 14.92
N GLN A 13 22.92 -14.19 15.78
CA GLN A 13 23.73 -13.04 15.36
C GLN A 13 25.00 -13.49 14.62
N GLY A 14 25.54 -14.66 14.98
CA GLY A 14 26.64 -15.29 14.25
C GLY A 14 26.28 -15.80 12.85
N GLU A 15 25.02 -16.17 12.62
CA GLU A 15 24.51 -16.68 11.34
C GLU A 15 24.24 -15.51 10.38
N PHE A 16 23.60 -14.44 10.85
CA PHE A 16 23.37 -13.20 10.09
C PHE A 16 24.68 -12.52 9.64
N ILE A 17 25.68 -12.41 10.52
CA ILE A 17 26.98 -11.83 10.16
C ILE A 17 27.72 -12.72 9.15
N LEU A 18 27.54 -14.05 9.22
CA LEU A 18 28.12 -14.98 8.25
C LEU A 18 27.48 -14.84 6.86
N GLU A 19 26.16 -14.62 6.78
CA GLU A 19 25.45 -14.32 5.53
C GLU A 19 25.92 -13.00 4.91
N CYS A 20 25.94 -11.91 5.68
CA CYS A 20 26.45 -10.61 5.21
C CYS A 20 27.90 -10.71 4.71
N LYS A 21 28.73 -11.52 5.38
CA LYS A 21 30.12 -11.78 4.99
C LYS A 21 30.26 -12.60 3.71
N ALA A 22 29.37 -13.58 3.49
CA ALA A 22 29.32 -14.37 2.26
C ALA A 22 28.86 -13.51 1.07
N ALA A 23 27.86 -12.64 1.28
CA ALA A 23 27.41 -11.66 0.30
C ALA A 23 28.54 -10.70 -0.11
N TYR A 24 29.21 -10.08 0.86
CA TYR A 24 30.32 -9.13 0.59
C TYR A 24 31.49 -9.80 -0.16
N LEU A 25 31.89 -11.01 0.26
CA LEU A 25 32.96 -11.79 -0.38
C LEU A 25 32.53 -12.44 -1.72
N SER A 26 31.31 -12.20 -2.20
CA SER A 26 30.92 -12.53 -3.59
C SER A 26 31.23 -11.41 -4.59
N MET A 27 31.56 -10.21 -4.08
CA MET A 27 31.85 -9.01 -4.87
C MET A 27 33.28 -8.49 -4.68
N PHE A 28 33.83 -8.64 -3.47
CA PHE A 28 35.16 -8.18 -3.07
C PHE A 28 36.07 -9.37 -2.76
N ASP A 29 37.35 -9.30 -3.11
CA ASP A 29 38.33 -10.36 -2.80
C ASP A 29 38.63 -10.41 -1.29
N SER A 30 38.31 -9.34 -0.55
CA SER A 30 38.54 -9.19 0.88
C SER A 30 37.50 -8.32 1.58
N ILE A 31 37.13 -8.67 2.82
CA ILE A 31 36.36 -7.79 3.73
C ILE A 31 37.09 -6.49 4.14
N LYS A 32 38.30 -6.25 3.61
CA LYS A 32 39.07 -5.02 3.79
C LYS A 32 38.94 -4.04 2.62
N GLU A 33 38.46 -4.51 1.47
CA GLU A 33 37.99 -3.60 0.42
C GLU A 33 36.72 -2.90 0.91
N LYS A 34 36.49 -1.71 0.37
CA LYS A 34 35.37 -0.85 0.72
C LYS A 34 34.40 -0.75 -0.45
N ILE A 35 33.17 -0.42 -0.14
CA ILE A 35 32.18 -0.02 -1.14
C ILE A 35 32.54 1.42 -1.54
N GLU A 36 32.97 1.62 -2.79
CA GLU A 36 33.42 2.92 -3.35
C GLU A 36 32.35 3.58 -4.26
N SER A 37 31.11 3.06 -4.31
CA SER A 37 30.02 3.69 -5.06
C SER A 37 28.63 3.25 -4.61
N GLN A 38 27.63 4.09 -4.90
CA GLN A 38 26.20 3.79 -4.73
C GLN A 38 25.75 2.54 -5.51
N ASP A 39 26.31 2.29 -6.70
CA ASP A 39 26.08 1.08 -7.49
C ASP A 39 26.60 -0.17 -6.75
N SER A 40 27.79 -0.08 -6.16
CA SER A 40 28.38 -1.15 -5.35
C SER A 40 27.62 -1.39 -4.05
N LEU A 41 27.02 -0.36 -3.45
CA LEU A 41 26.14 -0.52 -2.28
C LEU A 41 24.86 -1.27 -2.64
N LEU A 42 24.23 -0.90 -3.77
CA LEU A 42 23.05 -1.58 -4.30
C LEU A 42 23.33 -3.06 -4.57
N GLU A 43 24.41 -3.39 -5.28
CA GLU A 43 24.77 -4.78 -5.56
C GLU A 43 25.00 -5.59 -4.27
N ALA A 44 25.69 -5.01 -3.28
CA ALA A 44 26.00 -5.69 -2.01
C ALA A 44 24.73 -5.97 -1.19
N LEU A 45 23.82 -5.01 -1.10
CA LEU A 45 22.51 -5.20 -0.44
C LEU A 45 21.68 -6.26 -1.16
N GLN A 46 21.69 -6.28 -2.50
CA GLN A 46 21.02 -7.31 -3.30
C GLN A 46 21.60 -8.71 -3.09
N GLN A 47 22.91 -8.86 -2.83
CA GLN A 47 23.48 -10.18 -2.45
C GLN A 47 23.01 -10.68 -1.07
N THR A 48 22.35 -9.84 -0.25
CA THR A 48 21.69 -10.25 1.01
C THR A 48 20.16 -10.33 0.90
N GLY A 49 19.62 -10.39 -0.33
CA GLY A 49 18.17 -10.49 -0.56
C GLY A 49 17.37 -9.19 -0.33
N ARG A 50 18.05 -8.03 -0.30
CA ARG A 50 17.42 -6.71 -0.15
C ARG A 50 17.33 -6.02 -1.49
N ASN A 51 16.18 -5.46 -1.84
CA ASN A 51 16.01 -4.63 -3.05
C ASN A 51 15.77 -3.15 -2.68
N PRO A 52 16.80 -2.41 -2.26
CA PRO A 52 16.65 -1.04 -1.77
C PRO A 52 16.22 -0.07 -2.87
N SER A 53 15.36 0.88 -2.52
CA SER A 53 14.94 1.96 -3.41
C SER A 53 16.04 3.01 -3.59
N VAL A 54 15.92 3.87 -4.60
CA VAL A 54 16.85 5.00 -4.80
C VAL A 54 16.85 5.96 -3.59
N LYS A 55 15.73 6.06 -2.85
CA LYS A 55 15.64 6.79 -1.57
C LYS A 55 16.54 6.15 -0.50
N ILE A 56 16.43 4.83 -0.32
CA ILE A 56 17.26 4.06 0.63
C ILE A 56 18.74 4.12 0.23
N LEU A 57 19.07 4.04 -1.07
CA LEU A 57 20.45 4.21 -1.52
C LEU A 57 21.00 5.61 -1.25
N LYS A 58 20.20 6.68 -1.39
CA LYS A 58 20.61 8.05 -1.04
C LYS A 58 20.75 8.28 0.47
N LYS A 59 19.95 7.60 1.30
CA LYS A 59 20.02 7.62 2.77
C LYS A 59 21.37 7.13 3.31
N TYR A 60 22.02 6.20 2.59
CA TYR A 60 23.30 5.60 2.97
C TYR A 60 24.47 5.95 2.03
N TRP A 61 24.21 6.63 0.92
CA TRP A 61 25.21 7.15 -0.01
C TRP A 61 24.89 8.60 -0.37
N THR A 62 25.38 9.52 0.47
CA THR A 62 25.24 10.97 0.30
C THR A 62 26.32 11.54 -0.63
N ASN A 63 26.26 12.84 -0.93
CA ASN A 63 27.31 13.54 -1.69
C ASN A 63 28.67 13.56 -0.96
N ASP A 64 28.67 13.38 0.37
CA ASP A 64 29.86 13.34 1.24
C ASP A 64 30.33 11.90 1.53
N THR A 65 29.69 10.89 0.93
CA THR A 65 30.06 9.48 1.10
C THR A 65 31.04 9.06 -0.01
N ASP A 66 32.34 9.07 0.30
CA ASP A 66 33.39 8.55 -0.58
C ASP A 66 33.52 7.00 -0.50
N GLU A 67 33.33 6.42 0.69
CA GLU A 67 33.61 5.01 0.98
C GLU A 67 32.78 4.48 2.17
N LEU A 68 32.37 3.21 2.12
CA LEU A 68 31.77 2.47 3.25
C LEU A 68 32.52 1.16 3.53
N SER A 69 32.66 0.79 4.81
CA SER A 69 33.33 -0.45 5.22
C SER A 69 32.38 -1.65 5.32
N PHE A 70 32.94 -2.85 5.55
CA PHE A 70 32.17 -4.05 5.84
C PHE A 70 31.28 -3.92 7.09
N ASP A 71 31.74 -3.20 8.13
CA ASP A 71 30.99 -3.03 9.36
C ASP A 71 29.80 -2.06 9.15
N ASP A 72 29.99 -0.99 8.36
CA ASP A 72 28.91 -0.09 7.94
C ASP A 72 27.87 -0.83 7.09
N PHE A 73 28.32 -1.66 6.15
CA PHE A 73 27.45 -2.51 5.34
C PHE A 73 26.62 -3.49 6.18
N VAL A 74 27.22 -4.11 7.21
CA VAL A 74 26.53 -4.97 8.18
C VAL A 74 25.50 -4.18 8.99
N ASP A 75 25.78 -2.93 9.37
CA ASP A 75 24.83 -2.08 10.09
C ASP A 75 23.68 -1.56 9.21
N ILE A 76 23.90 -1.31 7.91
CA ILE A 76 22.83 -1.07 6.94
C ILE A 76 21.96 -2.34 6.82
N CYS A 77 22.57 -3.54 6.71
CA CYS A 77 21.82 -4.79 6.65
C CYS A 77 21.00 -5.10 7.91
N LYS A 78 21.36 -4.57 9.08
CA LYS A 78 20.55 -4.70 10.31
C LYS A 78 19.30 -3.80 10.29
N LYS A 79 19.39 -2.63 9.65
CA LYS A 79 18.33 -1.62 9.59
C LYS A 79 17.34 -1.89 8.46
N GLU A 80 17.84 -2.30 7.30
CA GLU A 80 17.02 -2.56 6.12
C GLU A 80 16.52 -4.03 6.11
N PRO A 81 15.23 -4.30 5.91
CA PRO A 81 14.68 -5.66 5.91
C PRO A 81 14.98 -6.41 4.59
N VAL A 82 15.06 -7.74 4.67
CA VAL A 82 15.09 -8.62 3.48
C VAL A 82 13.75 -8.52 2.75
N THR A 83 13.77 -8.42 1.43
CA THR A 83 12.56 -8.26 0.62
C THR A 83 11.72 -9.53 0.66
N THR A 84 10.49 -9.45 1.16
CA THR A 84 9.62 -10.64 1.34
C THR A 84 8.78 -10.95 0.10
N SER A 85 8.18 -12.15 0.05
CA SER A 85 7.18 -12.47 -0.97
C SER A 85 5.94 -11.58 -0.89
N ASP A 86 5.62 -11.02 0.27
CA ASP A 86 4.47 -10.12 0.40
C ASP A 86 4.78 -8.75 -0.20
N ASP A 87 6.04 -8.31 -0.14
CA ASP A 87 6.49 -7.06 -0.77
C ASP A 87 6.59 -7.19 -2.29
N LEU A 88 7.03 -8.36 -2.79
CA LEU A 88 6.94 -8.69 -4.22
C LEU A 88 5.49 -8.76 -4.69
N MET A 89 4.56 -9.29 -3.89
CA MET A 89 3.13 -9.32 -4.19
C MET A 89 2.50 -7.91 -4.19
N LYS A 90 2.84 -7.05 -3.22
CA LYS A 90 2.45 -5.62 -3.22
C LYS A 90 2.98 -4.90 -4.46
N ALA A 91 4.24 -5.13 -4.81
CA ALA A 91 4.87 -4.54 -5.99
C ALA A 91 4.18 -5.00 -7.29
N PHE A 92 3.90 -6.29 -7.45
CA PHE A 92 3.17 -6.84 -8.59
C PHE A 92 1.79 -6.18 -8.74
N ARG A 93 1.01 -6.13 -7.64
CA ARG A 93 -0.33 -5.49 -7.61
C ARG A 93 -0.31 -3.98 -7.89
N LYS A 94 0.80 -3.26 -7.63
CA LYS A 94 0.95 -1.84 -8.01
C LYS A 94 1.42 -1.64 -9.46
N ILE A 95 1.65 -2.72 -10.22
CA ILE A 95 2.05 -2.68 -11.64
C ILE A 95 0.96 -3.29 -12.54
N ASP A 96 0.29 -4.36 -12.11
CA ASP A 96 -0.95 -4.85 -12.74
C ASP A 96 -2.11 -3.87 -12.47
N ILE A 97 -2.15 -2.79 -13.25
CA ILE A 97 -3.14 -1.72 -13.15
C ILE A 97 -4.53 -2.19 -13.59
N ASN A 98 -4.59 -3.19 -14.48
CA ASN A 98 -5.85 -3.68 -15.03
C ASN A 98 -6.46 -4.85 -14.23
N GLY A 99 -5.66 -5.53 -13.40
CA GLY A 99 -6.09 -6.60 -12.51
C GLY A 99 -6.30 -7.96 -13.21
N ASP A 100 -5.76 -8.18 -14.42
CA ASP A 100 -5.92 -9.45 -15.13
C ASP A 100 -4.94 -10.56 -14.70
N GLY A 101 -4.06 -10.28 -13.73
CA GLY A 101 -3.12 -11.24 -13.14
C GLY A 101 -1.78 -11.31 -13.88
N TYR A 102 -1.53 -10.39 -14.82
CA TYR A 102 -0.33 -10.33 -15.65
C TYR A 102 0.12 -8.88 -15.83
N ILE A 103 1.43 -8.65 -15.82
CA ILE A 103 2.00 -7.35 -16.17
C ILE A 103 2.25 -7.29 -17.68
N SER A 104 1.59 -6.36 -18.38
CA SER A 104 1.83 -6.13 -19.81
C SER A 104 3.05 -5.22 -20.08
N LEU A 105 3.53 -5.22 -21.33
CA LEU A 105 4.54 -4.28 -21.82
C LEU A 105 4.15 -2.80 -21.58
N GLU A 106 2.88 -2.46 -21.77
CA GLU A 106 2.36 -1.12 -21.52
C GLU A 106 2.43 -0.73 -20.04
N GLU A 107 2.11 -1.65 -19.13
CA GLU A 107 2.12 -1.42 -17.67
C GLU A 107 3.53 -1.37 -17.10
N LEU A 108 4.40 -2.31 -17.47
CA LEU A 108 5.80 -2.30 -17.07
C LEU A 108 6.52 -1.04 -17.61
N HIS A 109 6.20 -0.61 -18.83
CA HIS A 109 6.72 0.66 -19.35
C HIS A 109 6.15 1.87 -18.62
N LYS A 110 4.85 1.88 -18.26
CA LYS A 110 4.24 2.97 -17.50
C LYS A 110 4.94 3.15 -16.16
N ILE A 111 5.12 2.08 -15.37
CA ILE A 111 5.72 2.17 -14.03
C ILE A 111 7.21 2.52 -14.07
N LEU A 112 7.99 1.94 -15.01
CA LEU A 112 9.41 2.25 -15.14
C LEU A 112 9.63 3.71 -15.59
N THR A 113 8.73 4.26 -16.40
CA THR A 113 8.78 5.67 -16.83
C THR A 113 8.25 6.65 -15.77
N SER A 114 7.34 6.23 -14.87
CA SER A 114 6.78 7.11 -13.83
C SER A 114 7.61 7.16 -12.55
N LYS A 115 8.39 6.12 -12.24
CA LYS A 115 9.21 6.02 -11.01
C LYS A 115 10.71 6.25 -11.20
N GLY A 116 11.20 6.57 -12.40
CA GLY A 116 12.65 6.75 -12.61
C GLY A 116 13.09 6.99 -14.06
N GLU A 117 14.17 6.31 -14.45
CA GLU A 117 14.78 6.48 -15.77
C GLU A 117 13.81 6.19 -16.93
N LYS A 118 13.88 7.02 -17.97
CA LYS A 118 13.08 6.90 -19.20
C LYS A 118 13.60 5.77 -20.10
N LYS A 119 13.45 4.52 -19.67
CA LYS A 119 13.73 3.33 -20.48
C LYS A 119 12.72 3.23 -21.63
N SER A 120 13.17 2.89 -22.84
CA SER A 120 12.29 2.84 -24.01
C SER A 120 11.45 1.57 -24.07
N LYS A 121 10.32 1.59 -24.80
CA LYS A 121 9.53 0.39 -25.10
C LYS A 121 10.35 -0.77 -25.70
N SER A 122 11.46 -0.48 -26.37
CA SER A 122 12.35 -1.50 -26.95
C SER A 122 13.30 -2.15 -25.92
N GLU A 123 13.53 -1.50 -24.78
CA GLU A 123 14.32 -2.05 -23.67
C GLU A 123 13.40 -2.79 -22.71
N VAL A 124 12.27 -2.17 -22.32
CA VAL A 124 11.25 -2.82 -21.48
C VAL A 124 10.74 -4.11 -22.14
N LYS A 125 10.59 -4.15 -23.48
CA LYS A 125 10.24 -5.40 -24.17
C LYS A 125 11.30 -6.50 -23.99
N LYS A 126 12.61 -6.19 -24.00
CA LYS A 126 13.65 -7.21 -23.78
C LYS A 126 13.60 -7.76 -22.37
N MET A 127 13.34 -6.89 -21.39
CA MET A 127 13.19 -7.28 -19.98
C MET A 127 12.04 -8.28 -19.80
N ILE A 128 10.98 -8.20 -20.63
CA ILE A 128 9.93 -9.23 -20.72
C ILE A 128 10.41 -10.46 -21.51
N ASP A 129 10.89 -10.28 -22.75
CA ASP A 129 11.34 -11.37 -23.66
C ASP A 129 12.43 -12.28 -23.04
N GLU A 130 13.12 -11.85 -21.97
CA GLU A 130 14.17 -12.59 -21.26
C GLU A 130 13.69 -13.44 -20.06
N VAL A 131 12.51 -13.17 -19.49
CA VAL A 131 11.92 -13.94 -18.37
C VAL A 131 10.52 -14.53 -18.66
N ASP A 132 9.90 -14.14 -19.77
CA ASP A 132 8.69 -14.75 -20.34
C ASP A 132 8.99 -16.21 -20.78
N GLU A 133 8.90 -17.14 -19.82
CA GLU A 133 9.08 -18.58 -20.04
C GLU A 133 7.95 -19.14 -20.91
N ASN A 134 6.75 -18.58 -20.77
CA ASN A 134 5.51 -19.09 -21.36
C ASN A 134 5.26 -18.62 -22.81
N LYS A 135 5.78 -17.43 -23.16
CA LYS A 135 5.74 -16.72 -24.46
C LYS A 135 4.40 -16.11 -24.85
N ASP A 136 3.66 -15.57 -23.89
CA ASP A 136 2.47 -14.74 -24.15
C ASP A 136 2.76 -13.24 -24.33
N GLY A 137 4.00 -12.79 -24.06
CA GLY A 137 4.43 -11.39 -24.18
C GLY A 137 4.04 -10.53 -22.97
N ARG A 138 3.78 -11.15 -21.82
CA ARG A 138 3.47 -10.54 -20.53
C ARG A 138 4.37 -11.16 -19.46
N LEU A 139 4.11 -10.86 -18.19
CA LEU A 139 4.73 -11.53 -17.04
C LEU A 139 3.66 -11.98 -16.06
N ASP A 140 3.62 -13.28 -15.75
CA ASP A 140 2.90 -13.77 -14.57
C ASP A 140 3.64 -13.38 -13.27
N TYR A 141 3.05 -13.68 -12.10
CA TYR A 141 3.67 -13.35 -10.81
C TYR A 141 5.04 -14.02 -10.58
N LYS A 142 5.23 -15.26 -11.05
CA LYS A 142 6.51 -16.00 -10.94
C LYS A 142 7.55 -15.40 -11.90
N GLU A 143 7.17 -15.10 -13.13
CA GLU A 143 8.05 -14.47 -14.14
C GLU A 143 8.45 -13.05 -13.71
N PHE A 144 7.54 -12.29 -13.10
CA PHE A 144 7.85 -11.02 -12.45
C PHE A 144 8.81 -11.18 -11.26
N CYS A 145 8.59 -12.16 -10.37
CA CYS A 145 9.55 -12.43 -9.29
C CYS A 145 10.93 -12.79 -9.85
N GLN A 146 10.99 -13.62 -10.89
CA GLN A 146 12.24 -13.93 -11.59
C GLN A 146 12.87 -12.66 -12.17
N MET A 147 12.12 -11.75 -12.79
CA MET A 147 12.62 -10.47 -13.32
C MET A 147 13.19 -9.54 -12.23
N VAL A 148 12.48 -9.38 -11.11
CA VAL A 148 12.94 -8.54 -9.99
C VAL A 148 14.21 -9.10 -9.35
N MET A 149 14.40 -10.42 -9.40
CA MET A 149 15.63 -11.08 -8.92
C MET A 149 16.74 -11.18 -9.99
N SER A 150 16.44 -11.05 -11.29
CA SER A 150 17.41 -11.24 -12.39
C SER A 150 17.89 -9.96 -13.06
N THR A 151 17.12 -8.86 -13.01
CA THR A 151 17.48 -7.56 -13.61
C THR A 151 18.78 -6.97 -13.07
N THR A 152 19.21 -7.40 -11.87
CA THR A 152 20.54 -7.18 -11.30
C THR A 152 21.70 -7.64 -12.20
N GLU A 153 21.54 -8.71 -13.01
CA GLU A 153 22.61 -9.21 -13.88
C GLU A 153 22.76 -8.42 -15.20
N GLU A 154 21.69 -7.78 -15.70
CA GLU A 154 21.76 -6.90 -16.87
C GLU A 154 22.54 -5.61 -16.54
N SER A 155 22.30 -5.01 -15.36
CA SER A 155 23.06 -3.86 -14.85
C SER A 155 24.56 -4.16 -14.77
N LYS A 156 24.94 -5.23 -14.05
CA LYS A 156 26.33 -5.73 -13.96
C LYS A 156 27.01 -5.85 -15.32
N LYS A 157 26.30 -6.38 -16.31
CA LYS A 157 26.78 -6.68 -17.67
C LYS A 157 26.92 -5.43 -18.55
N MET A 158 26.19 -4.34 -18.25
CA MET A 158 26.39 -3.03 -18.86
C MET A 158 27.46 -2.20 -18.14
N GLN A 159 27.47 -2.18 -16.80
CA GLN A 159 28.47 -1.51 -15.97
C GLN A 159 29.88 -2.08 -16.19
N ARG A 160 30.07 -3.40 -16.23
CA ARG A 160 31.37 -4.04 -16.59
C ARG A 160 31.90 -3.54 -17.93
N LYS A 161 31.07 -3.47 -18.97
CA LYS A 161 31.46 -2.93 -20.30
C LYS A 161 31.76 -1.43 -20.28
N MET A 162 31.15 -0.65 -19.38
CA MET A 162 31.51 0.75 -19.17
C MET A 162 32.87 0.87 -18.46
N MET A 163 33.13 0.05 -17.45
CA MET A 163 34.39 0.02 -16.71
C MET A 163 35.56 -0.43 -17.59
N GLU A 164 35.45 -1.55 -18.32
CA GLU A 164 36.44 -2.01 -19.30
C GLU A 164 36.82 -0.90 -20.31
N ARG A 165 35.84 -0.11 -20.76
CA ARG A 165 36.06 1.04 -21.66
C ARG A 165 36.76 2.20 -20.97
N LYS A 166 36.37 2.55 -19.73
CA LYS A 166 37.01 3.59 -18.92
C LYS A 166 38.47 3.22 -18.61
N GLU A 167 38.74 1.99 -18.18
CA GLU A 167 40.09 1.49 -17.91
C GLU A 167 40.96 1.46 -19.14
N LYS A 168 40.45 0.94 -20.27
CA LYS A 168 41.20 0.90 -21.53
C LYS A 168 41.59 2.30 -22.00
N LYS A 169 40.70 3.28 -21.82
CA LYS A 169 41.00 4.69 -22.08
C LYS A 169 42.05 5.23 -21.09
N LYS A 170 41.88 5.00 -19.79
CA LYS A 170 42.85 5.42 -18.74
C LYS A 170 44.25 4.86 -19.00
N ARG A 171 44.39 3.60 -19.43
CA ARG A 171 45.66 3.00 -19.85
C ARG A 171 46.25 3.67 -21.10
N GLN A 172 45.43 4.00 -22.09
CA GLN A 172 45.89 4.72 -23.30
C GLN A 172 46.34 6.15 -22.99
N ASP A 173 45.66 6.85 -22.08
CA ASP A 173 46.03 8.20 -21.65
C ASP A 173 47.32 8.19 -20.78
N ILE A 174 47.58 7.12 -20.03
CA ILE A 174 48.85 6.89 -19.31
C ILE A 174 49.99 6.58 -20.28
N GLU A 175 49.85 5.57 -21.15
CA GLU A 175 50.86 5.23 -22.17
C GLU A 175 51.24 6.44 -23.05
N ARG A 176 50.26 7.32 -23.31
CA ARG A 176 50.48 8.55 -24.06
C ARG A 176 51.37 9.54 -23.29
N ARG A 177 51.05 9.80 -22.02
CA ARG A 177 51.85 10.68 -21.15
C ARG A 177 53.26 10.15 -20.93
N GLU A 178 53.43 8.85 -20.78
CA GLU A 178 54.76 8.21 -20.68
C GLU A 178 55.58 8.38 -21.96
N LYS A 179 54.95 8.33 -23.14
CA LYS A 179 55.60 8.57 -24.45
C LYS A 179 55.86 10.06 -24.73
N GLU A 180 55.09 10.95 -24.13
CA GLU A 180 55.32 12.40 -24.17
C GLU A 180 56.50 12.77 -23.23
N ALA A 181 56.51 12.26 -21.99
CA ALA A 181 57.60 12.48 -21.02
C ALA A 181 58.96 11.84 -21.43
N ASN A 182 58.96 10.61 -21.98
CA ASN A 182 60.17 9.99 -22.55
C ASN A 182 60.65 10.64 -23.86
N LYS A 183 59.99 11.73 -24.29
CA LYS A 183 60.44 12.57 -25.40
C LYS A 183 61.06 13.87 -24.90
N GLU A 184 60.57 14.43 -23.80
CA GLU A 184 61.18 15.58 -23.11
C GLU A 184 62.49 15.19 -22.42
N ASN A 185 62.55 14.03 -21.74
CA ASN A 185 63.77 13.44 -21.15
C ASN A 185 64.77 12.92 -22.22
N LYS A 186 64.93 13.62 -23.35
CA LYS A 186 65.82 13.21 -24.44
C LYS A 186 66.45 14.36 -25.24
N ASP A 187 66.12 15.59 -24.88
CA ASP A 187 66.69 16.81 -25.47
C ASP A 187 67.64 17.53 -24.47
N ASP A 188 67.94 16.92 -23.30
CA ASP A 188 68.73 17.46 -22.17
C ASP A 188 70.02 16.65 -21.82
N ASP A 189 70.39 15.61 -22.59
CA ASP A 189 71.57 14.73 -22.37
C ASP A 189 72.67 14.93 -23.45
N ASP A 190 73.08 16.18 -23.69
CA ASP A 190 74.30 16.57 -24.40
C ASP A 190 75.09 17.58 -23.51
N ASP A 191 76.41 17.66 -23.69
CA ASP A 191 77.38 18.50 -22.93
C ASP A 191 77.60 18.18 -21.43
N ASP A 192 78.40 17.12 -21.14
CA ASP A 192 79.71 17.30 -20.47
C ASP A 192 80.59 16.02 -20.62
N GLU A 193 81.89 16.19 -20.88
CA GLU A 193 82.85 15.14 -21.31
C GLU A 193 84.18 15.20 -20.48
N ILE A 194 85.05 14.17 -20.57
CA ILE A 194 86.50 14.16 -20.19
C ILE A 194 86.78 14.11 -18.65
N ASP A 195 87.68 13.32 -18.04
CA ASP A 195 88.72 12.30 -18.39
C ASP A 195 88.60 11.08 -17.41
N GLU A 196 88.91 9.80 -17.72
CA GLU A 196 90.23 9.09 -17.78
C GLU A 196 91.16 9.24 -16.53
N GLU A 197 91.95 8.28 -16.02
CA GLU A 197 92.31 6.85 -16.31
C GLU A 197 92.97 6.27 -15.00
N CYS A 198 93.11 4.98 -14.66
CA CYS A 198 92.35 3.72 -14.78
C CYS A 198 93.05 2.62 -13.94
N VAL A 199 92.38 1.52 -13.55
CA VAL A 199 93.04 0.26 -13.09
C VAL A 199 92.21 -0.98 -13.47
N THR A 200 92.86 -2.04 -13.97
CA THR A 200 92.20 -3.22 -14.57
C THR A 200 92.10 -4.49 -13.69
N ALA A 201 90.93 -5.12 -13.73
CA ALA A 201 90.68 -6.58 -13.84
C ALA A 201 91.10 -7.62 -12.75
N ARG A 202 90.06 -8.31 -12.23
CA ARG A 202 89.94 -9.78 -11.96
C ARG A 202 90.91 -10.52 -11.01
N SER A 203 90.46 -10.78 -9.77
CA SER A 203 90.47 -12.08 -9.03
C SER A 203 90.03 -11.85 -7.55
N GLY A 204 89.62 -12.83 -6.72
CA GLY A 204 89.24 -14.22 -6.97
C GLY A 204 89.15 -15.12 -5.71
N SER A 205 87.92 -15.40 -5.21
CA SER A 205 87.55 -16.49 -4.25
C SER A 205 87.72 -16.30 -2.72
N ALA A 206 87.02 -17.18 -1.97
CA ALA A 206 87.02 -17.44 -0.50
C ALA A 206 86.38 -16.41 0.46
N ARG A 207 85.78 -16.75 1.63
CA ARG A 207 85.14 -17.99 2.19
C ARG A 207 84.41 -17.66 3.53
N SER A 208 83.51 -18.55 4.00
CA SER A 208 82.81 -18.58 5.33
C SER A 208 81.65 -17.59 5.50
N GLU A 209 80.64 -17.81 6.39
CA GLU A 209 80.48 -18.85 7.43
C GLU A 209 79.02 -19.41 7.57
N ARG A 210 78.72 -20.17 8.63
CA ARG A 210 77.42 -20.84 9.02
C ARG A 210 76.89 -20.21 10.36
N PRO A 211 75.84 -20.67 11.12
CA PRO A 211 75.15 -21.99 11.25
C PRO A 211 73.60 -21.96 11.07
N LYS A 212 72.87 -23.05 10.74
CA LYS A 212 72.42 -24.31 11.44
C LYS A 212 71.18 -24.20 12.41
N PRO A 213 70.30 -25.23 12.51
CA PRO A 213 69.02 -25.17 13.26
C PRO A 213 68.84 -26.18 14.44
N SER A 214 67.67 -26.13 15.11
CA SER A 214 67.06 -27.13 16.05
C SER A 214 67.69 -27.23 17.47
N PRO A 215 67.06 -27.87 18.51
CA PRO A 215 65.83 -28.68 18.55
C PRO A 215 64.84 -28.39 19.73
N ARG A 216 63.84 -29.27 19.95
CA ARG A 216 62.92 -29.27 21.13
C ARG A 216 63.60 -29.79 22.42
N LYS A 217 63.23 -29.24 23.58
CA LYS A 217 62.77 -30.02 24.77
C LYS A 217 62.09 -29.15 25.84
N SER A 218 61.47 -29.83 26.81
CA SER A 218 60.66 -29.32 27.94
C SER A 218 61.47 -29.04 29.20
N MET A 219 60.97 -28.20 30.11
CA MET A 219 60.52 -28.62 31.46
C MET A 219 59.82 -27.48 32.24
N SER A 220 59.23 -27.82 33.38
CA SER A 220 58.48 -26.97 34.32
C SER A 220 59.34 -26.54 35.52
N GLU A 221 59.00 -25.43 36.20
CA GLU A 221 58.65 -25.44 37.64
C GLU A 221 58.20 -24.07 38.22
N THR A 222 57.26 -24.17 39.17
CA THR A 222 56.91 -23.26 40.29
C THR A 222 58.14 -22.66 41.02
N THR A 223 58.13 -21.54 41.77
CA THR A 223 57.08 -20.79 42.51
C THR A 223 57.10 -19.26 42.12
N THR A 224 56.60 -18.22 42.80
CA THR A 224 56.08 -17.98 44.19
C THR A 224 55.10 -16.78 44.25
N SER A 225 54.58 -16.52 45.46
CA SER A 225 53.65 -15.48 45.92
C SER A 225 54.14 -14.02 45.96
N GLN A 226 53.20 -13.07 45.88
CA GLN A 226 52.78 -12.26 47.04
C GLN A 226 51.27 -11.93 46.97
N ALA A 227 50.63 -11.61 48.09
CA ALA A 227 49.16 -11.54 48.20
C ALA A 227 48.66 -10.59 49.31
N GLN A 228 47.47 -10.02 49.08
CA GLN A 228 46.49 -9.39 50.00
C GLN A 228 45.25 -9.12 49.11
N ASP A 229 44.05 -9.70 49.22
CA ASP A 229 43.23 -10.25 50.32
C ASP A 229 42.53 -9.20 51.20
N VAL A 230 41.24 -8.93 50.90
CA VAL A 230 40.13 -8.97 51.87
C VAL A 230 38.88 -9.59 51.24
N SER A 231 38.69 -10.88 51.49
CA SER A 231 37.43 -11.63 51.67
C SER A 231 36.02 -10.96 51.70
N HIS A 232 35.07 -11.61 50.97
CA HIS A 232 33.71 -12.04 51.41
C HIS A 232 32.52 -11.02 51.45
N SER A 233 31.23 -11.41 51.38
CA SER A 233 30.60 -12.76 51.34
C SER A 233 29.23 -12.84 50.61
N ARG A 234 28.68 -14.06 50.49
CA ARG A 234 27.34 -14.39 49.93
C ARG A 234 26.18 -14.19 50.91
N THR A 235 25.02 -13.79 50.39
CA THR A 235 23.69 -14.41 50.62
C THR A 235 22.88 -14.27 49.31
N SER A 236 22.04 -15.20 48.82
CA SER A 236 21.24 -16.30 49.40
C SER A 236 19.97 -15.85 50.15
N LEU A 237 18.88 -15.67 49.41
CA LEU A 237 17.52 -15.87 49.91
C LEU A 237 16.65 -16.56 48.84
N ARG A 238 15.69 -17.36 49.29
CA ARG A 238 14.78 -18.19 48.50
C ARG A 238 13.41 -18.16 49.18
N GLU A 239 12.35 -18.20 48.37
CA GLU A 239 10.94 -18.40 48.75
C GLU A 239 10.34 -17.44 49.80
N LYS A 240 9.25 -16.79 49.38
CA LYS A 240 8.04 -16.83 50.18
C LYS A 240 6.78 -16.69 49.33
N THR A 241 5.96 -17.73 49.37
CA THR A 241 4.53 -17.68 49.06
C THR A 241 3.80 -17.02 50.23
N GLU A 242 2.87 -16.10 49.98
CA GLU A 242 1.87 -15.70 50.98
C GLU A 242 0.47 -15.81 50.38
N ASP A 243 -0.15 -16.98 50.59
CA ASP A 243 -1.61 -17.11 50.54
C ASP A 243 -2.23 -16.28 51.67
N VAL A 244 -3.20 -15.44 51.34
CA VAL A 244 -4.15 -14.89 52.33
C VAL A 244 -5.50 -15.53 52.09
N SER A 245 -5.96 -16.32 53.06
CA SER A 245 -7.28 -16.96 53.03
C SER A 245 -8.08 -16.63 54.30
N GLY A 246 -9.38 -16.44 54.13
CA GLY A 246 -10.31 -15.97 55.16
C GLY A 246 -10.96 -14.64 54.75
N SER A 247 -12.27 -14.47 54.80
CA SER A 247 -13.21 -15.16 55.70
C SER A 247 -14.43 -15.77 54.99
N ARG A 248 -14.95 -16.85 55.59
CA ARG A 248 -16.30 -17.37 55.32
C ARG A 248 -17.35 -16.44 55.91
N THR A 249 -18.47 -16.27 55.22
CA THR A 249 -19.80 -16.37 55.83
C THR A 249 -20.68 -17.27 54.98
N SER A 250 -21.69 -17.90 55.59
CA SER A 250 -22.49 -18.95 54.97
C SER A 250 -23.97 -18.82 55.32
N LEU A 251 -24.81 -18.75 54.29
CA LEU A 251 -26.22 -19.16 54.32
C LEU A 251 -26.43 -19.95 53.02
N GLN A 252 -26.45 -21.28 53.02
CA GLN A 252 -27.49 -22.19 53.53
C GLN A 252 -28.88 -21.96 52.92
N SER A 253 -29.49 -23.08 52.52
CA SER A 253 -30.94 -23.30 52.28
C SER A 253 -31.59 -22.54 51.12
N LYS A 254 -32.60 -23.02 50.40
CA LYS A 254 -33.36 -24.31 50.27
C LYS A 254 -34.30 -24.09 49.04
N ASP A 255 -35.01 -25.02 48.41
CA ASP A 255 -35.10 -26.48 48.35
C ASP A 255 -35.82 -26.82 47.01
N ASP A 256 -35.84 -28.10 46.62
CA ASP A 256 -36.87 -28.76 45.79
C ASP A 256 -37.12 -28.40 44.30
N VAL A 257 -37.71 -29.27 43.46
CA VAL A 257 -37.50 -30.72 43.16
C VAL A 257 -38.47 -31.18 42.04
N LEU A 258 -38.19 -32.34 41.41
CA LEU A 258 -38.96 -33.04 40.34
C LEU A 258 -38.95 -32.30 38.97
N LEU A 259 -38.49 -32.86 37.85
CA LEU A 259 -38.82 -34.14 37.19
C LEU A 259 -40.29 -34.28 36.75
N THR A 260 -40.50 -34.31 35.43
CA THR A 260 -41.00 -35.54 34.79
C THR A 260 -40.67 -35.56 33.29
N SER A 261 -40.90 -36.71 32.64
CA SER A 261 -40.24 -37.09 31.39
C SER A 261 -41.25 -37.43 30.28
N ARG A 262 -40.72 -37.49 29.04
CA ARG A 262 -41.17 -38.30 27.88
C ARG A 262 -42.20 -37.76 26.85
N ARG A 263 -41.67 -37.71 25.61
CA ARG A 263 -42.16 -38.39 24.39
C ARG A 263 -43.21 -37.72 23.48
N SER A 264 -42.73 -37.48 22.25
CA SER A 264 -43.28 -38.04 20.99
C SER A 264 -44.60 -37.50 20.42
N SER A 265 -44.49 -36.89 19.24
CA SER A 265 -45.30 -37.32 18.08
C SER A 265 -44.55 -37.08 16.76
N ARG A 266 -44.97 -37.78 15.68
CA ARG A 266 -44.29 -37.82 14.38
C ARG A 266 -45.34 -37.95 13.26
N SER A 267 -45.41 -36.96 12.37
CA SER A 267 -46.11 -37.01 11.07
C SER A 267 -45.36 -36.09 10.11
N GLN A 268 -44.91 -36.49 8.92
CA GLN A 268 -45.57 -37.19 7.80
C GLN A 268 -46.77 -36.44 7.21
N ASN A 269 -46.48 -35.60 6.21
CA ASN A 269 -47.21 -35.47 4.94
C ASN A 269 -46.13 -35.22 3.86
N LYS A 270 -45.93 -36.09 2.87
CA LYS A 270 -46.78 -36.40 1.70
C LYS A 270 -46.62 -35.36 0.58
N ASP A 271 -45.53 -35.50 -0.17
CA ASP A 271 -45.42 -34.98 -1.53
C ASP A 271 -46.54 -35.50 -2.42
N SER A 272 -46.93 -34.70 -3.41
CA SER A 272 -47.72 -35.16 -4.56
C SER A 272 -47.17 -34.55 -5.85
N SER A 273 -46.33 -35.31 -6.54
CA SER A 273 -45.77 -34.93 -7.83
C SER A 273 -46.83 -35.00 -8.94
N ARG A 274 -46.83 -34.02 -9.86
CA ARG A 274 -47.74 -34.02 -11.01
C ARG A 274 -47.09 -33.48 -12.29
N SER A 275 -46.35 -34.36 -12.95
CA SER A 275 -45.65 -34.08 -14.21
C SER A 275 -46.59 -33.88 -15.41
N LYS A 276 -46.32 -32.82 -16.18
CA LYS A 276 -46.84 -32.52 -17.54
C LYS A 276 -45.87 -31.52 -18.18
N LYS A 277 -45.54 -31.58 -19.48
CA LYS A 277 -45.64 -32.67 -20.44
C LYS A 277 -44.75 -32.29 -21.63
N GLU A 278 -43.88 -33.17 -22.12
CA GLU A 278 -43.06 -32.88 -23.30
C GLU A 278 -43.89 -32.77 -24.59
N LYS A 279 -43.34 -32.03 -25.56
CA LYS A 279 -43.70 -32.09 -26.98
C LYS A 279 -42.49 -31.70 -27.83
N ASP A 280 -42.01 -32.66 -28.61
CA ASP A 280 -40.95 -32.46 -29.60
C ASP A 280 -41.38 -31.67 -30.84
N ARG A 281 -40.38 -31.43 -31.69
CA ARG A 281 -40.37 -30.88 -33.06
C ARG A 281 -40.15 -29.36 -33.15
N GLU A 282 -39.38 -28.84 -34.11
CA GLU A 282 -38.71 -29.51 -35.24
C GLU A 282 -37.35 -28.85 -35.57
N VAL A 283 -36.50 -29.55 -36.33
CA VAL A 283 -35.13 -29.10 -36.65
C VAL A 283 -35.13 -28.14 -37.84
N GLY A 284 -34.40 -27.02 -37.72
CA GLY A 284 -34.20 -26.07 -38.81
C GLY A 284 -33.01 -25.14 -38.60
N THR A 285 -31.84 -25.50 -39.15
CA THR A 285 -30.71 -24.59 -39.39
C THR A 285 -31.02 -23.69 -40.59
N PRO A 286 -30.58 -22.43 -40.58
CA PRO A 286 -29.31 -22.12 -41.26
C PRO A 286 -28.42 -21.12 -40.51
N ALA A 287 -27.19 -20.92 -41.02
CA ALA A 287 -26.19 -20.01 -40.47
C ALA A 287 -26.34 -18.56 -40.96
N GLY A 288 -25.76 -17.60 -40.23
CA GLY A 288 -25.50 -16.26 -40.76
C GLY A 288 -25.53 -15.11 -39.74
N SER A 289 -24.51 -14.23 -39.81
CA SER A 289 -24.34 -12.98 -39.04
C SER A 289 -24.19 -13.09 -37.51
N ARG A 290 -23.03 -12.66 -36.99
CA ARG A 290 -22.93 -12.15 -35.61
C ARG A 290 -23.68 -10.82 -35.56
N LYS A 291 -24.84 -10.78 -34.92
CA LYS A 291 -25.56 -9.52 -34.64
C LYS A 291 -25.11 -8.98 -33.30
N SER A 292 -24.66 -7.72 -33.26
CA SER A 292 -24.53 -6.98 -32.01
C SER A 292 -25.93 -6.77 -31.42
N SER A 293 -26.15 -7.29 -30.21
CA SER A 293 -27.36 -7.08 -29.43
C SER A 293 -27.23 -5.79 -28.64
N LEU A 294 -27.46 -4.65 -29.29
CA LEU A 294 -27.50 -3.35 -28.63
C LEU A 294 -28.54 -3.37 -27.49
N LEU A 295 -28.09 -3.03 -26.29
CA LEU A 295 -28.93 -2.72 -25.14
C LEU A 295 -29.13 -1.20 -25.12
N SER A 296 -30.38 -0.74 -25.14
CA SER A 296 -30.70 0.67 -24.98
C SER A 296 -30.96 0.98 -23.51
N ILE A 297 -30.18 1.91 -22.94
CA ILE A 297 -30.34 2.38 -21.55
C ILE A 297 -31.55 3.35 -21.43
N ASP A 298 -32.13 3.74 -22.57
CA ASP A 298 -33.26 4.67 -22.71
C ASP A 298 -34.56 4.27 -21.95
N ASP A 299 -34.65 3.02 -21.46
CA ASP A 299 -35.76 2.48 -20.66
C ASP A 299 -35.52 2.48 -19.13
N LEU A 300 -34.52 3.21 -18.61
CA LEU A 300 -34.39 3.42 -17.15
C LEU A 300 -35.68 4.06 -16.58
N PRO A 301 -36.30 3.49 -15.53
CA PRO A 301 -37.67 3.83 -15.14
C PRO A 301 -37.76 5.24 -14.53
N ARG A 302 -38.46 6.14 -15.23
CA ARG A 302 -38.84 7.45 -14.66
C ARG A 302 -39.74 7.25 -13.43
N PRO A 303 -39.51 7.94 -12.30
CA PRO A 303 -40.37 7.83 -11.12
C PRO A 303 -41.78 8.31 -11.46
N SER A 304 -42.79 7.44 -11.30
CA SER A 304 -44.18 7.71 -11.68
C SER A 304 -45.19 6.86 -10.87
N PRO A 305 -46.46 7.31 -10.75
CA PRO A 305 -47.10 7.34 -9.43
C PRO A 305 -48.14 6.25 -9.12
N ARG A 306 -48.26 5.98 -7.80
CA ARG A 306 -49.43 5.43 -7.06
C ARG A 306 -50.38 4.47 -7.81
N VAL A 307 -50.22 3.18 -7.54
CA VAL A 307 -51.33 2.19 -7.60
C VAL A 307 -51.57 1.59 -6.19
N LYS A 308 -52.76 1.01 -5.96
CA LYS A 308 -53.35 0.81 -4.63
C LYS A 308 -52.83 -0.42 -3.89
N LYS A 309 -52.98 -0.40 -2.56
CA LYS A 309 -52.70 -1.52 -1.63
C LYS A 309 -53.49 -2.78 -1.98
N ASP A 310 -52.86 -3.92 -1.75
CA ASP A 310 -53.52 -5.07 -1.14
C ASP A 310 -52.70 -5.55 0.08
N LYS A 311 -53.26 -6.40 0.95
CA LYS A 311 -52.67 -6.73 2.27
C LYS A 311 -52.51 -8.25 2.52
N SER A 312 -51.27 -8.72 2.56
CA SER A 312 -50.88 -9.96 3.26
C SER A 312 -49.46 -9.86 3.82
N ARG A 313 -49.16 -10.60 4.88
CA ARG A 313 -47.90 -10.51 5.66
C ARG A 313 -46.79 -11.39 5.08
N GLN A 314 -45.67 -10.79 4.67
CA GLN A 314 -44.30 -11.23 4.97
C GLN A 314 -43.30 -10.10 4.61
N GLY A 315 -42.06 -10.19 5.08
CA GLY A 315 -41.10 -9.08 5.02
C GLY A 315 -40.76 -8.64 3.59
N SER A 316 -41.00 -7.36 3.28
CA SER A 316 -40.73 -6.76 1.98
C SER A 316 -39.82 -5.55 2.14
N VAL A 317 -38.74 -5.46 1.35
CA VAL A 317 -37.88 -4.28 1.26
C VAL A 317 -38.74 -3.04 0.99
N SER A 318 -38.66 -2.05 1.88
CA SER A 318 -39.66 -0.99 2.01
C SER A 318 -39.39 0.22 1.13
N ARG A 319 -40.01 0.20 -0.05
CA ARG A 319 -40.05 1.27 -1.07
C ARG A 319 -40.17 2.70 -0.50
N ALA A 320 -39.13 3.51 -0.71
CA ALA A 320 -39.11 4.96 -0.59
C ALA A 320 -39.53 5.53 0.78
N HIS A 321 -38.65 5.38 1.77
CA HIS A 321 -38.61 6.30 2.90
C HIS A 321 -37.68 7.47 2.59
N LYS A 322 -37.95 8.63 3.19
CA LYS A 322 -36.94 9.69 3.32
C LYS A 322 -36.00 9.25 4.46
N LEU A 323 -34.72 9.62 4.39
CA LEU A 323 -33.81 9.40 5.51
C LEU A 323 -34.19 10.34 6.67
N ASP A 324 -35.13 9.89 7.50
CA ASP A 324 -35.72 10.66 8.59
C ASP A 324 -34.87 10.50 9.88
N GLU A 325 -34.20 11.60 10.24
CA GLU A 325 -33.32 11.75 11.43
C GLU A 325 -34.02 11.26 12.72
N PRO A 326 -33.39 10.37 13.52
CA PRO A 326 -33.99 9.87 14.77
C PRO A 326 -34.34 11.02 15.71
N LYS A 327 -35.56 10.99 16.26
CA LYS A 327 -36.10 12.12 17.06
C LYS A 327 -35.31 12.39 18.34
N ASN A 328 -34.66 11.35 18.85
CA ASN A 328 -33.81 11.29 20.02
C ASN A 328 -32.31 11.17 19.66
N LEU A 329 -31.88 11.50 18.43
CA LEU A 329 -30.46 11.40 18.01
C LEU A 329 -29.48 12.21 18.89
N ARG A 330 -29.98 13.17 19.67
CA ARG A 330 -29.19 13.96 20.66
C ARG A 330 -28.97 13.26 22.00
N GLU A 331 -29.68 12.16 22.21
CA GLU A 331 -29.62 11.29 23.40
C GLU A 331 -28.82 10.01 23.07
N TRP A 332 -28.50 9.79 21.79
CA TRP A 332 -27.62 8.72 21.31
C TRP A 332 -26.16 9.12 21.48
N THR A 333 -25.30 8.14 21.74
CA THR A 333 -23.84 8.33 21.73
C THR A 333 -23.39 8.71 20.32
N HIS A 334 -22.44 9.63 20.19
CA HIS A 334 -21.98 10.17 18.89
C HIS A 334 -20.45 10.08 18.79
N THR A 335 -19.98 9.18 17.93
CA THR A 335 -18.57 9.09 17.54
C THR A 335 -18.40 9.71 16.16
N LYS A 336 -17.41 10.58 16.01
CA LYS A 336 -17.06 11.25 14.75
C LYS A 336 -15.67 10.79 14.30
N SER A 337 -15.48 10.74 12.99
CA SER A 337 -14.13 10.79 12.40
C SER A 337 -14.14 11.56 11.07
N LYS A 338 -12.97 11.96 10.59
CA LYS A 338 -12.73 12.51 9.26
C LYS A 338 -12.08 11.46 8.38
N GLY A 339 -12.00 11.76 7.09
CA GLY A 339 -11.19 11.01 6.15
C GLY A 339 -11.11 11.74 4.82
N SER A 340 -10.42 11.14 3.86
CA SER A 340 -10.35 11.64 2.49
C SER A 340 -10.47 10.51 1.47
N PHE A 341 -11.16 10.83 0.37
CA PHE A 341 -11.06 10.13 -0.90
C PHE A 341 -9.89 10.73 -1.70
N PHE A 342 -9.06 9.89 -2.32
CA PHE A 342 -7.96 10.28 -3.19
C PHE A 342 -8.03 9.55 -4.53
N MET A 343 -7.73 10.26 -5.62
CA MET A 343 -7.52 9.67 -6.95
C MET A 343 -6.01 9.57 -7.21
N GLU A 344 -5.48 8.35 -7.31
CA GLU A 344 -4.08 8.08 -7.63
C GLU A 344 -4.00 7.24 -8.91
N ASP A 345 -3.37 7.80 -9.96
CA ASP A 345 -3.13 7.13 -11.26
C ASP A 345 -4.36 6.58 -12.02
N GLY A 346 -5.57 6.93 -11.56
CA GLY A 346 -6.88 6.46 -12.07
C GLY A 346 -7.64 5.56 -11.09
N SER A 347 -6.98 5.09 -10.02
CA SER A 347 -7.56 4.31 -8.93
C SER A 347 -8.09 5.21 -7.81
N LEU A 348 -9.13 4.73 -7.12
CA LEU A 348 -9.64 5.35 -5.89
C LEU A 348 -8.96 4.72 -4.66
N ILE A 349 -8.51 5.58 -3.76
CA ILE A 349 -8.02 5.24 -2.42
C ILE A 349 -8.90 5.99 -1.41
N CYS A 350 -9.23 5.38 -0.27
CA CYS A 350 -9.97 6.07 0.78
C CYS A 350 -9.54 5.62 2.19
N HIS A 351 -9.85 6.46 3.18
CA HIS A 351 -9.78 6.05 4.58
C HIS A 351 -10.84 4.97 4.85
N GLN A 352 -10.49 3.98 5.68
CA GLN A 352 -11.34 2.83 6.01
C GLN A 352 -11.33 2.60 7.52
N TYR A 353 -12.49 2.23 8.06
CA TYR A 353 -12.70 2.18 9.51
C TYR A 353 -13.12 0.79 9.97
N ASP A 354 -12.53 0.34 11.06
CA ASP A 354 -13.07 -0.78 11.84
C ASP A 354 -14.06 -0.18 12.86
N PHE A 355 -15.22 -0.81 13.03
CA PHE A 355 -16.24 -0.40 14.00
C PHE A 355 -16.53 -1.57 14.94
N ASN A 356 -16.26 -1.38 16.23
CA ASN A 356 -16.46 -2.37 17.27
C ASN A 356 -17.68 -1.96 18.11
N LEU A 357 -18.73 -2.78 18.04
CA LEU A 357 -20.00 -2.53 18.71
C LEU A 357 -20.19 -3.56 19.84
N PRO A 358 -20.12 -3.16 21.13
CA PRO A 358 -20.18 -4.12 22.24
C PRO A 358 -21.57 -4.72 22.50
N ASP A 359 -22.64 -3.97 22.21
CA ASP A 359 -24.04 -4.35 22.49
C ASP A 359 -24.94 -4.22 21.25
N ASP A 360 -26.06 -4.94 21.23
CA ASP A 360 -27.07 -4.84 20.17
C ASP A 360 -27.65 -3.41 20.15
N SER A 361 -27.35 -2.64 19.10
CA SER A 361 -27.65 -1.20 19.03
C SER A 361 -28.21 -0.81 17.67
N LYS A 362 -29.06 0.21 17.67
CA LYS A 362 -29.54 0.83 16.44
C LYS A 362 -28.61 1.96 16.02
N ILE A 363 -28.15 1.88 14.78
CA ILE A 363 -27.12 2.75 14.25
C ILE A 363 -27.71 3.77 13.29
N TRP A 364 -27.14 4.97 13.30
CA TRP A 364 -27.34 6.01 12.30
C TRP A 364 -25.97 6.51 11.85
N ILE A 365 -25.54 6.13 10.64
CA ILE A 365 -24.27 6.56 10.06
C ILE A 365 -24.54 7.58 8.96
N THR A 366 -23.76 8.65 8.95
CA THR A 366 -23.85 9.69 7.92
C THR A 366 -22.48 10.16 7.47
N ILE A 367 -22.35 10.47 6.18
CA ILE A 367 -21.11 10.95 5.56
C ILE A 367 -21.38 12.23 4.77
N GLN A 368 -20.48 13.20 4.90
CA GLN A 368 -20.57 14.49 4.24
C GLN A 368 -19.22 14.88 3.62
N PRO A 369 -19.10 14.86 2.28
CA PRO A 369 -17.99 15.45 1.56
C PRO A 369 -17.83 16.93 1.90
N GLN A 370 -16.61 17.32 2.26
CA GLN A 370 -16.24 18.70 2.56
C GLN A 370 -15.80 19.41 1.28
N LYS A 371 -16.08 20.71 1.21
CA LYS A 371 -15.59 21.55 0.11
C LYS A 371 -14.18 22.01 0.46
N GLY A 372 -13.18 21.51 -0.27
CA GLY A 372 -11.80 21.97 -0.15
C GLY A 372 -11.69 23.48 -0.30
N SER A 373 -10.74 24.10 0.41
CA SER A 373 -10.69 25.57 0.58
C SER A 373 -10.56 26.37 -0.72
N ARG A 374 -10.14 25.72 -1.81
CA ARG A 374 -10.07 26.26 -3.18
C ARG A 374 -10.37 25.20 -4.23
N GLY A 375 -11.23 25.55 -5.19
CA GLY A 375 -11.20 25.02 -6.56
C GLY A 375 -12.12 23.84 -6.92
N MET A 376 -12.81 23.23 -5.96
CA MET A 376 -13.85 22.24 -6.28
C MET A 376 -15.12 22.93 -6.80
N ASP A 377 -15.70 22.42 -7.90
CA ASP A 377 -16.95 22.96 -8.46
C ASP A 377 -18.12 22.77 -7.49
N SER A 378 -19.23 23.47 -7.72
CA SER A 378 -20.42 23.42 -6.85
C SER A 378 -21.09 22.06 -6.75
N SER A 379 -20.78 21.13 -7.67
CA SER A 379 -21.31 19.76 -7.71
C SER A 379 -20.68 18.91 -6.61
N PRO A 380 -21.44 18.43 -5.60
CA PRO A 380 -20.88 17.59 -4.55
C PRO A 380 -20.44 16.24 -5.10
N VAL A 381 -19.37 15.69 -4.54
CA VAL A 381 -18.91 14.32 -4.83
C VAL A 381 -20.03 13.34 -4.48
N ASP A 382 -20.28 12.38 -5.37
CA ASP A 382 -21.17 11.25 -5.14
C ASP A 382 -20.54 10.32 -4.12
N THR A 383 -21.27 9.93 -3.08
CA THR A 383 -20.69 9.27 -1.92
C THR A 383 -21.64 8.26 -1.32
N SER A 384 -21.11 7.15 -0.83
CA SER A 384 -21.79 6.18 0.01
C SER A 384 -20.92 5.76 1.19
N VAL A 385 -21.56 5.17 2.19
CA VAL A 385 -20.93 4.29 3.17
C VAL A 385 -21.57 2.91 3.00
N PHE A 386 -20.74 1.87 2.96
CA PHE A 386 -21.15 0.47 3.05
C PHE A 386 -20.74 -0.08 4.43
N ILE A 387 -21.66 -0.80 5.08
CA ILE A 387 -21.44 -1.46 6.37
C ILE A 387 -21.25 -2.95 6.10
N LEU A 388 -20.05 -3.46 6.33
CA LEU A 388 -19.69 -4.86 6.15
C LEU A 388 -19.46 -5.53 7.51
N ARG A 389 -19.73 -6.83 7.64
CA ARG A 389 -19.36 -7.62 8.84
C ARG A 389 -17.89 -8.06 8.77
N ASP A 390 -17.28 -8.31 9.94
CA ASP A 390 -16.04 -9.12 10.05
C ASP A 390 -16.24 -10.56 9.55
N ARG A 391 -17.48 -11.07 9.53
CA ARG A 391 -17.76 -12.48 9.20
C ARG A 391 -19.02 -12.64 8.35
N PRO A 392 -19.02 -13.59 7.40
CA PRO A 392 -20.20 -13.88 6.61
C PRO A 392 -21.35 -14.40 7.49
N ASP A 393 -22.59 -14.05 7.13
CA ASP A 393 -23.80 -14.65 7.71
C ASP A 393 -24.06 -16.08 7.19
N GLU A 394 -25.18 -16.70 7.61
CA GLU A 394 -25.59 -18.05 7.20
C GLU A 394 -25.74 -18.21 5.67
N ASP A 395 -26.04 -17.11 4.97
CA ASP A 395 -26.18 -17.01 3.51
C ASP A 395 -24.83 -16.66 2.82
N GLY A 396 -23.79 -16.46 3.62
CA GLY A 396 -22.44 -16.09 3.23
C GLY A 396 -22.26 -14.61 2.86
N ASN A 397 -23.14 -13.70 3.27
CA ASN A 397 -23.04 -12.28 2.92
C ASN A 397 -22.20 -11.50 3.94
N LEU A 398 -21.38 -10.56 3.45
CA LEU A 398 -20.65 -9.59 4.29
C LEU A 398 -21.35 -8.23 4.37
N LEU A 399 -21.98 -7.75 3.28
CA LEU A 399 -22.71 -6.48 3.26
C LEU A 399 -23.99 -6.55 4.11
N VAL A 400 -24.12 -5.63 5.07
CA VAL A 400 -25.30 -5.49 5.95
C VAL A 400 -26.25 -4.42 5.41
N ALA A 401 -25.72 -3.21 5.20
CA ALA A 401 -26.47 -2.04 4.76
C ALA A 401 -25.53 -1.06 4.06
N PHE A 402 -26.09 -0.09 3.33
CA PHE A 402 -25.34 1.00 2.72
C PHE A 402 -26.24 2.24 2.58
N THR A 403 -25.67 3.41 2.25
CA THR A 403 -26.47 4.63 2.14
C THR A 403 -27.34 4.60 0.88
N GLU A 404 -28.65 4.41 1.06
CA GLU A 404 -29.63 4.47 -0.03
C GLU A 404 -30.03 5.92 -0.38
N HIS A 405 -29.76 6.89 0.52
CA HIS A 405 -30.34 8.23 0.45
C HIS A 405 -29.34 9.35 0.70
N ARG A 406 -29.70 10.53 0.16
CA ARG A 406 -29.02 11.82 0.32
C ARG A 406 -30.03 12.85 0.81
N ASP A 407 -29.71 13.56 1.88
CA ASP A 407 -30.60 14.58 2.44
C ASP A 407 -30.55 15.91 1.65
N SER A 408 -31.47 16.83 1.96
CA SER A 408 -31.56 18.13 1.29
C SER A 408 -30.41 19.11 1.62
N ARG A 409 -29.53 18.78 2.57
CA ARG A 409 -28.28 19.50 2.86
C ARG A 409 -27.10 18.91 2.05
N GLY A 410 -27.27 17.74 1.45
CA GLY A 410 -26.25 17.01 0.71
C GLY A 410 -25.47 16.00 1.54
N LYS A 411 -25.94 15.69 2.76
CA LYS A 411 -25.36 14.66 3.63
C LYS A 411 -25.98 13.30 3.28
N TYR A 412 -25.13 12.29 3.07
CA TYR A 412 -25.56 10.92 2.77
C TYR A 412 -25.68 10.14 4.07
N GLY A 413 -26.53 9.10 4.12
CA GLY A 413 -26.68 8.32 5.35
C GLY A 413 -27.45 7.01 5.22
N VAL A 414 -27.34 6.21 6.28
CA VAL A 414 -27.89 4.87 6.45
C VAL A 414 -28.32 4.68 7.90
N SER A 415 -29.37 3.92 8.13
CA SER A 415 -29.78 3.48 9.46
C SER A 415 -30.17 2.01 9.44
N CYS A 416 -29.70 1.27 10.43
CA CYS A 416 -29.93 -0.16 10.57
C CYS A 416 -29.72 -0.57 12.02
N ASP A 417 -30.47 -1.58 12.47
CA ASP A 417 -30.20 -2.28 13.72
C ASP A 417 -29.02 -3.23 13.50
N LEU A 418 -27.96 -3.13 14.31
CA LEU A 418 -26.80 -4.03 14.30
C LEU A 418 -26.74 -4.82 15.60
N SER A 419 -26.38 -6.10 15.50
CA SER A 419 -26.04 -6.89 16.68
C SER A 419 -24.61 -6.59 17.15
N ALA A 420 -24.32 -6.85 18.41
CA ALA A 420 -22.96 -6.81 18.97
C ALA A 420 -21.94 -7.55 18.07
N GLY A 421 -20.77 -6.95 17.86
CA GLY A 421 -19.69 -7.51 17.05
C GLY A 421 -18.90 -6.47 16.25
N LYS A 422 -18.00 -6.98 15.41
CA LYS A 422 -17.09 -6.19 14.58
C LYS A 422 -17.60 -6.00 13.16
N TYR A 423 -17.49 -4.77 12.67
CA TYR A 423 -17.88 -4.32 11.34
C TYR A 423 -16.75 -3.54 10.67
N TYR A 424 -16.82 -3.39 9.35
CA TYR A 424 -16.03 -2.45 8.57
C TYR A 424 -16.95 -1.38 7.99
N ILE A 425 -16.63 -0.11 8.23
CA ILE A 425 -17.34 1.04 7.66
C ILE A 425 -16.51 1.54 6.47
N MET A 426 -17.10 1.42 5.29
CA MET A 426 -16.40 1.58 4.01
C MET A 426 -16.97 2.76 3.21
N PRO A 427 -16.34 3.94 3.24
CA PRO A 427 -16.63 5.02 2.31
C PRO A 427 -16.42 4.60 0.86
N TYR A 428 -17.24 5.13 -0.04
CA TYR A 428 -17.13 4.92 -1.47
C TYR A 428 -17.55 6.15 -2.26
N THR A 429 -16.88 6.39 -3.38
CA THR A 429 -17.30 7.33 -4.44
C THR A 429 -17.03 6.66 -5.79
N THR A 430 -17.76 7.01 -6.85
CA THR A 430 -17.45 6.50 -8.20
C THR A 430 -16.19 7.13 -8.80
N GLY A 431 -15.59 8.11 -8.13
CA GLY A 431 -14.46 8.90 -8.63
C GLY A 431 -14.82 9.81 -9.81
N CYS A 432 -16.05 9.74 -10.31
CA CYS A 432 -16.45 10.37 -11.57
C CYS A 432 -16.63 11.90 -11.48
N ARG A 433 -16.78 12.43 -10.27
CA ARG A 433 -16.85 13.88 -10.00
C ARG A 433 -15.49 14.50 -9.66
N PHE A 434 -14.42 13.71 -9.63
CA PHE A 434 -13.05 14.21 -9.65
C PHE A 434 -12.66 14.55 -11.08
N LYS A 435 -11.96 15.68 -11.26
CA LYS A 435 -11.52 16.12 -12.59
C LYS A 435 -10.19 15.46 -12.92
N SER A 436 -10.12 14.78 -14.06
CA SER A 436 -8.83 14.44 -14.68
C SER A 436 -8.00 15.73 -14.88
N ARG A 437 -6.71 15.70 -14.52
CA ARG A 437 -5.81 16.86 -14.64
C ARG A 437 -5.61 17.24 -16.11
N LYS A 438 -6.39 18.21 -16.57
CA LYS A 438 -6.13 18.89 -17.85
C LYS A 438 -4.77 19.59 -17.75
N SER A 439 -3.99 19.53 -18.84
CA SER A 439 -2.63 20.07 -18.90
C SER A 439 -2.54 21.47 -18.28
N GLU A 440 -1.73 21.61 -17.23
CA GLU A 440 -1.70 22.82 -16.40
C GLU A 440 -1.23 24.03 -17.21
N SER A 441 -2.17 24.91 -17.58
CA SER A 441 -1.90 26.17 -18.27
C SER A 441 -1.66 27.35 -17.33
N GLY A 442 -1.58 27.09 -16.02
CA GLY A 442 -1.32 28.08 -14.98
C GLY A 442 0.16 28.16 -14.62
N LYS A 443 0.54 29.20 -13.87
CA LYS A 443 1.89 29.31 -13.32
C LYS A 443 1.99 28.49 -12.03
N GLU A 444 3.05 27.70 -11.90
CA GLU A 444 3.39 27.00 -10.66
C GLU A 444 3.52 27.96 -9.47
N ALA A 445 2.92 27.58 -8.34
CA ALA A 445 2.93 28.34 -7.10
C ALA A 445 4.30 28.22 -6.40
N LYS A 446 4.87 29.35 -5.97
CA LYS A 446 6.12 29.33 -5.19
C LYS A 446 5.82 28.88 -3.75
N LEU A 447 6.32 27.71 -3.34
CA LEU A 447 6.09 27.17 -1.99
C LEU A 447 6.86 27.95 -0.92
N VAL A 448 8.17 28.14 -1.14
CA VAL A 448 9.14 28.70 -0.18
C VAL A 448 9.70 30.03 -0.70
N SER A 449 10.09 30.94 0.19
CA SER A 449 10.70 32.24 -0.13
C SER A 449 11.83 32.59 0.85
N GLN A 450 12.86 33.30 0.42
CA GLN A 450 13.86 33.85 1.34
C GLN A 450 13.31 35.08 2.08
N ASP A 451 13.67 35.20 3.36
CA ASP A 451 13.38 36.34 4.21
C ASP A 451 14.42 37.48 4.04
N LYS A 452 14.51 38.43 4.99
CA LYS A 452 15.53 39.49 4.97
C LYS A 452 16.91 39.06 5.48
N GLY A 453 17.01 37.98 6.25
CA GLY A 453 18.26 37.36 6.67
C GLY A 453 18.82 36.37 5.65
N GLY A 454 18.02 35.97 4.65
CA GLY A 454 18.36 34.93 3.67
C GLY A 454 17.85 33.55 4.04
N LYS A 455 17.18 33.40 5.19
CA LYS A 455 16.55 32.14 5.63
C LYS A 455 15.36 31.81 4.74
N TYR A 456 15.21 30.53 4.41
CA TYR A 456 14.05 30.01 3.70
C TYR A 456 12.84 29.91 4.64
N VAL A 457 11.69 30.42 4.19
CA VAL A 457 10.42 30.41 4.92
C VAL A 457 9.25 30.10 3.99
N ILE A 458 8.28 29.32 4.46
CA ILE A 458 7.09 28.96 3.67
C ILE A 458 6.22 30.18 3.34
N THR A 459 5.71 30.25 2.12
CA THR A 459 4.84 31.35 1.67
C THR A 459 3.47 31.27 2.34
N LYS A 460 2.80 32.42 2.47
CA LYS A 460 1.41 32.49 3.00
C LYS A 460 0.40 31.63 2.22
N SER A 461 0.66 31.41 0.93
CA SER A 461 -0.13 30.52 0.07
C SER A 461 0.07 29.05 0.42
N PHE A 462 1.30 28.62 0.71
CA PHE A 462 1.63 27.25 1.08
C PHE A 462 1.25 26.95 2.54
N ARG A 463 1.51 27.89 3.48
CA ARG A 463 1.09 27.77 4.87
C ARG A 463 -0.41 27.45 4.99
N LYS A 464 -1.28 28.17 4.26
CA LYS A 464 -2.72 27.86 4.28
C LYS A 464 -3.03 26.43 3.80
N VAL A 465 -2.30 25.90 2.82
CA VAL A 465 -2.51 24.54 2.35
C VAL A 465 -2.01 23.51 3.38
N LEU A 466 -0.94 23.80 4.12
CA LEU A 466 -0.52 22.98 5.25
C LEU A 466 -1.50 23.05 6.43
N GLU A 467 -2.10 24.21 6.69
CA GLU A 467 -3.22 24.36 7.65
C GLU A 467 -4.43 23.52 7.23
N ASP A 468 -4.83 23.58 5.94
CA ASP A 468 -5.91 22.75 5.39
C ASP A 468 -5.55 21.25 5.44
N ILE A 469 -4.30 20.85 5.14
CA ILE A 469 -3.81 19.46 5.23
C ILE A 469 -3.85 18.95 6.68
N PHE A 470 -3.39 19.74 7.64
CA PHE A 470 -3.49 19.40 9.06
C PHE A 470 -4.95 19.13 9.44
N ASP A 471 -5.87 20.02 9.07
CA ASP A 471 -7.31 19.88 9.34
C ASP A 471 -7.97 18.66 8.64
N TYR A 472 -7.29 18.01 7.70
CA TYR A 472 -7.72 16.77 7.03
C TYR A 472 -6.99 15.50 7.51
N SER A 473 -5.82 15.65 8.16
CA SER A 473 -5.01 14.57 8.74
C SER A 473 -5.24 14.40 10.25
N ASP A 474 -5.72 15.42 10.96
CA ASP A 474 -6.47 15.30 12.22
C ASP A 474 -7.75 14.51 11.88
N LEU A 475 -7.88 13.26 12.33
CA LEU A 475 -8.93 12.31 11.94
C LEU A 475 -10.02 12.14 13.00
N ASP A 476 -9.76 12.33 14.29
CA ASP A 476 -10.86 12.37 15.28
C ASP A 476 -11.57 13.75 15.28
N GLY A 477 -10.85 14.83 14.98
CA GLY A 477 -11.34 16.21 15.04
C GLY A 477 -10.98 16.95 16.34
N ASN A 478 -10.01 16.47 17.12
CA ASN A 478 -9.61 17.05 18.40
C ASN A 478 -8.77 18.34 18.24
N GLY A 479 -8.12 18.55 17.09
CA GLY A 479 -7.33 19.74 16.76
C GLY A 479 -5.80 19.60 16.92
N PHE A 480 -5.35 18.43 17.34
CA PHE A 480 -3.96 17.95 17.37
C PHE A 480 -3.77 16.88 16.28
N MET A 481 -2.64 16.18 16.29
CA MET A 481 -2.40 15.02 15.43
C MET A 481 -1.59 13.98 16.18
N SER A 482 -2.22 12.87 16.53
CA SER A 482 -1.60 11.73 17.20
C SER A 482 -0.49 11.10 16.35
N ARG A 483 0.40 10.33 16.97
CA ARG A 483 1.39 9.52 16.21
C ARG A 483 0.72 8.56 15.22
N LYS A 484 -0.47 8.04 15.54
CA LYS A 484 -1.26 7.18 14.66
C LYS A 484 -1.68 7.91 13.38
N GLU A 485 -2.18 9.12 13.52
CA GLU A 485 -2.60 9.97 12.39
C GLU A 485 -1.40 10.48 11.58
N PHE A 486 -0.32 10.85 12.24
CA PHE A 486 0.92 11.24 11.56
C PHE A 486 1.55 10.07 10.78
N ASN A 487 1.46 8.83 11.28
CA ASN A 487 1.83 7.64 10.50
C ASN A 487 0.89 7.41 9.31
N LEU A 488 -0.43 7.56 9.44
CA LEU A 488 -1.36 7.47 8.31
C LEU A 488 -1.09 8.57 7.25
N PHE A 489 -0.72 9.77 7.67
CA PHE A 489 -0.25 10.84 6.81
C PHE A 489 1.08 10.48 6.11
N ASN A 490 2.07 9.95 6.83
CA ASN A 490 3.36 9.59 6.23
C ASN A 490 3.25 8.41 5.25
N ILE A 491 2.44 7.38 5.57
CA ILE A 491 2.11 6.29 4.63
C ILE A 491 1.47 6.89 3.36
N ARG A 492 0.61 7.90 3.50
CA ARG A 492 -0.02 8.55 2.34
C ARG A 492 0.97 9.35 1.49
N THR A 493 1.94 10.05 2.10
CA THR A 493 2.84 10.99 1.41
C THR A 493 4.14 10.36 0.92
N SER A 494 4.80 9.54 1.75
CA SER A 494 6.10 8.90 1.46
C SER A 494 5.99 7.39 1.20
N GLY A 495 4.92 6.74 1.67
CA GLY A 495 4.69 5.30 1.53
C GLY A 495 5.14 4.45 2.71
N GLU A 496 5.66 5.07 3.77
CA GLU A 496 6.33 4.41 4.91
C GLU A 496 5.77 4.97 6.25
N GLU A 497 5.82 4.19 7.33
CA GLU A 497 5.57 4.71 8.70
C GLU A 497 6.78 5.48 9.22
N VAL A 498 6.59 6.39 10.18
CA VAL A 498 7.69 7.14 10.80
C VAL A 498 8.44 6.24 11.79
N ALA A 499 9.75 6.10 11.60
CA ALA A 499 10.59 5.30 12.50
C ALA A 499 10.62 5.88 13.93
N ASP A 500 10.90 5.05 14.94
CA ASP A 500 10.98 5.52 16.33
C ASP A 500 12.07 6.61 16.49
N GLU A 501 13.20 6.47 15.80
CA GLU A 501 14.28 7.47 15.80
C GLU A 501 13.90 8.78 15.09
N GLU A 502 13.06 8.71 14.05
CA GLU A 502 12.56 9.88 13.33
C GLU A 502 11.48 10.62 14.14
N TRP A 503 10.61 9.86 14.82
CA TRP A 503 9.63 10.41 15.75
C TRP A 503 10.30 11.06 16.97
N GLN A 504 11.38 10.50 17.50
CA GLN A 504 12.15 11.14 18.57
C GLN A 504 12.69 12.53 18.17
N VAL A 505 13.07 12.71 16.90
CA VAL A 505 13.50 14.03 16.37
C VAL A 505 12.33 15.01 16.27
N VAL A 506 11.08 14.54 16.11
CA VAL A 506 9.88 15.37 16.24
C VAL A 506 9.70 15.79 17.70
N GLU A 507 9.70 14.85 18.64
CA GLU A 507 9.58 15.12 20.09
C GLU A 507 10.66 16.09 20.61
N ASP A 508 11.90 16.00 20.10
CA ASP A 508 13.03 16.84 20.50
C ASP A 508 13.01 18.26 19.90
N ARG A 509 12.25 18.52 18.81
CA ARG A 509 12.34 19.77 18.02
C ARG A 509 11.03 20.51 17.81
N ILE A 510 9.88 19.86 17.98
CA ILE A 510 8.56 20.35 17.59
C ILE A 510 7.67 20.52 18.83
N ASP A 511 6.91 21.61 18.91
CA ASP A 511 5.98 21.86 20.02
C ASP A 511 4.80 20.86 19.99
N LEU A 512 4.85 19.87 20.89
CA LEU A 512 3.79 18.89 21.16
C LEU A 512 2.93 19.28 22.38
N GLU A 513 1.66 18.88 22.38
CA GLU A 513 0.75 18.99 23.53
C GLU A 513 0.20 17.59 23.86
N ASP A 514 0.34 17.16 25.12
CA ASP A 514 0.07 15.78 25.60
C ASP A 514 0.67 14.61 24.77
N GLY A 515 1.69 14.90 23.95
CA GLY A 515 2.38 13.94 23.07
C GLY A 515 1.92 13.98 21.61
N GLU A 516 1.00 14.88 21.26
CA GLU A 516 0.42 15.01 19.92
C GLU A 516 0.92 16.28 19.21
N ILE A 517 1.04 16.23 17.89
CA ILE A 517 1.58 17.34 17.09
C ILE A 517 0.54 18.46 17.01
N THR A 518 0.91 19.64 17.54
CA THR A 518 0.08 20.85 17.39
C THR A 518 0.08 21.35 15.95
N LYS A 519 -0.97 22.08 15.52
CA LYS A 519 -0.98 22.73 14.20
C LYS A 519 0.22 23.67 13.98
N ALA A 520 0.73 24.31 15.04
CA ALA A 520 1.95 25.11 14.97
C ALA A 520 3.18 24.23 14.69
N GLY A 521 3.31 23.11 15.42
CA GLY A 521 4.38 22.15 15.24
C GLY A 521 4.42 21.49 13.85
N PHE A 522 3.25 21.12 13.29
CA PHE A 522 3.18 20.60 11.92
C PHE A 522 3.67 21.62 10.87
N LEU A 523 3.35 22.90 11.05
CA LEU A 523 3.86 23.97 10.19
C LEU A 523 5.36 24.18 10.38
N GLN A 524 5.86 24.09 11.61
CA GLN A 524 7.29 24.16 11.93
C GLN A 524 8.09 23.01 11.29
N LEU A 525 7.58 21.78 11.30
CA LEU A 525 8.20 20.62 10.65
C LEU A 525 8.39 20.86 9.14
N ASN A 526 7.37 21.41 8.47
CA ASN A 526 7.44 21.79 7.06
C ASN A 526 8.30 23.06 6.80
N GLU A 527 8.60 23.86 7.83
CA GLU A 527 9.54 24.98 7.75
C GLU A 527 11.00 24.53 7.92
N LEU A 528 11.26 23.52 8.74
CA LEU A 528 12.57 22.87 8.86
C LEU A 528 12.95 22.15 7.56
N GLU A 529 12.05 21.35 6.99
CA GLU A 529 12.24 20.68 5.70
C GLU A 529 12.66 21.66 4.58
N ALA A 530 12.05 22.85 4.56
CA ALA A 530 12.34 23.92 3.60
C ALA A 530 13.67 24.66 3.86
N GLU A 531 14.23 24.56 5.06
CA GLU A 531 15.51 25.16 5.45
C GLU A 531 16.67 24.18 5.27
N ASP A 532 16.52 22.94 5.77
CA ASP A 532 17.50 21.85 5.66
C ASP A 532 17.73 21.46 4.17
N SER A 533 16.72 21.60 3.31
CA SER A 533 16.82 21.37 1.86
C SER A 533 17.38 22.57 1.05
N GLU A 534 17.97 23.58 1.70
CA GLU A 534 18.41 24.85 1.09
C GLU A 534 17.36 25.51 0.15
N GLY A 535 16.06 25.36 0.47
CA GLY A 535 14.97 25.91 -0.31
C GLY A 535 14.60 25.15 -1.59
N ASP A 536 15.09 23.92 -1.78
CA ASP A 536 14.46 22.95 -2.69
C ASP A 536 13.03 22.62 -2.21
N THR A 537 12.21 22.10 -3.12
CA THR A 537 10.77 21.93 -2.93
C THR A 537 10.21 20.62 -3.51
N GLU A 538 11.03 19.71 -4.04
CA GLU A 538 10.54 18.45 -4.63
C GLU A 538 9.81 17.54 -3.62
N ASP A 539 10.32 17.37 -2.40
CA ASP A 539 9.66 16.55 -1.37
C ASP A 539 8.41 17.23 -0.76
N LEU A 540 8.45 18.57 -0.61
CA LEU A 540 7.28 19.40 -0.29
C LEU A 540 6.19 19.29 -1.38
N TRP A 541 6.59 19.24 -2.66
CA TRP A 541 5.68 19.01 -3.77
C TRP A 541 5.14 17.58 -3.81
N THR A 542 5.96 16.59 -3.47
CA THR A 542 5.55 15.18 -3.37
C THR A 542 4.45 15.04 -2.31
N THR A 543 4.65 15.62 -1.13
CA THR A 543 3.62 15.73 -0.07
C THR A 543 2.33 16.37 -0.58
N LEU A 544 2.42 17.53 -1.25
CA LEU A 544 1.25 18.23 -1.81
C LEU A 544 0.49 17.39 -2.85
N VAL A 545 1.20 16.72 -3.76
CA VAL A 545 0.59 15.91 -4.82
C VAL A 545 -0.09 14.67 -4.25
N SER A 546 0.54 13.99 -3.28
CA SER A 546 -0.05 12.86 -2.56
C SER A 546 -1.32 13.26 -1.78
N MET A 547 -1.34 14.45 -1.16
CA MET A 547 -2.53 15.04 -0.53
C MET A 547 -3.55 15.61 -1.54
N GLY A 548 -3.35 15.38 -2.85
CA GLY A 548 -4.32 15.67 -3.91
C GLY A 548 -4.31 17.11 -4.45
N TYR A 549 -3.31 17.91 -4.12
CA TYR A 549 -3.12 19.26 -4.65
C TYR A 549 -2.37 19.26 -5.98
N ASN A 550 -2.62 20.28 -6.80
CA ASN A 550 -1.95 20.53 -8.07
C ASN A 550 -0.90 21.66 -7.96
N LYS A 551 -0.15 21.93 -9.03
CA LYS A 551 0.95 22.93 -9.01
C LYS A 551 0.48 24.38 -8.79
N GLN A 552 -0.83 24.63 -8.74
CA GLN A 552 -1.42 25.94 -8.42
C GLN A 552 -1.96 26.04 -6.98
N LEU A 553 -1.66 25.08 -6.11
CA LEU A 553 -2.19 24.99 -4.72
C LEU A 553 -3.73 24.98 -4.69
N VAL A 554 -4.32 24.19 -5.60
CA VAL A 554 -5.73 23.83 -5.66
C VAL A 554 -5.86 22.32 -5.48
N MET A 555 -6.81 21.89 -4.65
CA MET A 555 -7.13 20.48 -4.46
C MET A 555 -7.99 20.00 -5.64
N ASP A 556 -7.53 18.99 -6.39
CA ASP A 556 -8.28 18.42 -7.51
C ASP A 556 -8.29 16.88 -7.59
N GLN A 557 -7.37 16.19 -6.92
CA GLN A 557 -7.36 14.72 -6.79
C GLN A 557 -7.74 14.23 -5.38
N ALA A 558 -8.20 15.10 -4.48
CA ALA A 558 -8.69 14.71 -3.16
C ALA A 558 -10.06 15.31 -2.84
N CYS A 559 -10.82 14.63 -1.98
CA CYS A 559 -12.04 15.13 -1.37
C CYS A 559 -12.14 14.64 0.08
N PRO A 560 -11.82 15.50 1.07
CA PRO A 560 -12.08 15.24 2.47
C PRO A 560 -13.56 15.05 2.77
N PHE A 561 -13.89 14.29 3.81
CA PHE A 561 -15.25 14.08 4.29
C PHE A 561 -15.28 14.01 5.83
N GLN A 562 -16.44 14.28 6.41
CA GLN A 562 -16.76 13.94 7.80
C GLN A 562 -17.66 12.70 7.81
N LEU A 563 -17.36 11.76 8.69
CA LEU A 563 -18.15 10.58 9.02
C LEU A 563 -18.68 10.75 10.46
N ASP A 564 -19.99 10.70 10.63
CA ASP A 564 -20.63 10.72 11.96
C ASP A 564 -21.38 9.39 12.15
N VAL A 565 -21.06 8.68 13.23
CA VAL A 565 -21.70 7.44 13.66
C VAL A 565 -22.43 7.70 14.98
N TYR A 566 -23.70 7.33 15.05
CA TYR A 566 -24.50 7.43 16.27
C TYR A 566 -25.07 6.07 16.65
N THR A 567 -25.08 5.76 17.95
CA THR A 567 -25.54 4.49 18.54
C THR A 567 -26.65 4.72 19.57
N GLU A 568 -27.78 4.04 19.41
CA GLU A 568 -28.86 4.01 20.41
C GLU A 568 -28.49 3.05 21.55
N ASP A 569 -28.55 3.50 22.80
CA ASP A 569 -28.31 2.73 24.03
C ASP A 569 -26.95 1.97 24.11
N CYS A 570 -25.88 2.49 23.48
CA CYS A 570 -24.57 1.85 23.46
C CYS A 570 -23.42 2.89 23.45
N ASP A 571 -22.85 3.16 24.63
CA ASP A 571 -21.84 4.21 24.85
C ASP A 571 -20.39 3.79 24.49
N ASP A 572 -20.02 2.53 24.71
CA ASP A 572 -18.64 2.04 24.51
C ASP A 572 -18.34 1.61 23.06
N ALA A 573 -18.91 2.31 22.06
CA ALA A 573 -18.80 1.97 20.64
C ALA A 573 -17.58 2.63 19.96
N GLU A 574 -16.59 1.82 19.57
CA GLU A 574 -15.29 2.29 19.04
C GLU A 574 -15.33 2.38 17.50
N LEU A 575 -14.85 3.50 16.94
CA LEU A 575 -14.70 3.71 15.49
C LEU A 575 -13.24 4.07 15.19
N ASP A 576 -12.49 3.12 14.65
CA ASP A 576 -11.05 3.22 14.49
C ASP A 576 -10.67 3.38 13.02
N VAL A 577 -9.84 4.38 12.67
CA VAL A 577 -9.22 4.43 11.34
C VAL A 577 -8.10 3.39 11.30
N VAL A 578 -8.11 2.52 10.28
CA VAL A 578 -7.16 1.39 10.19
C VAL A 578 -6.24 1.47 8.97
N ARG A 579 -6.67 2.07 7.86
CA ARG A 579 -5.88 2.14 6.61
C ARG A 579 -6.38 3.19 5.63
N VAL A 580 -5.49 3.57 4.70
CA VAL A 580 -5.73 4.47 3.56
C VAL A 580 -5.32 3.75 2.27
N ASP A 581 -6.06 2.68 1.95
CA ASP A 581 -5.76 1.76 0.85
C ASP A 581 -6.82 1.81 -0.27
N SER A 582 -6.46 1.27 -1.44
CA SER A 582 -7.44 0.72 -2.37
C SER A 582 -8.16 -0.48 -1.74
N TYR A 583 -9.44 -0.70 -2.09
CA TYR A 583 -10.31 -1.66 -1.42
C TYR A 583 -9.66 -3.04 -1.18
N PRO A 584 -9.50 -3.48 0.09
CA PRO A 584 -8.70 -4.65 0.44
C PRO A 584 -9.42 -5.96 0.11
N THR A 585 -8.68 -7.07 0.19
CA THR A 585 -9.25 -8.41 0.29
C THR A 585 -9.88 -8.62 1.67
N TYR A 586 -11.17 -8.94 1.69
CA TYR A 586 -11.96 -9.23 2.88
C TYR A 586 -11.90 -10.73 3.24
N PRO A 587 -12.41 -11.14 4.43
CA PRO A 587 -12.36 -12.53 4.88
C PRO A 587 -12.87 -13.55 3.86
N GLY A 588 -12.00 -14.49 3.47
CA GLY A 588 -12.24 -15.43 2.36
C GLY A 588 -11.66 -14.98 1.01
N ASP A 589 -10.69 -14.06 1.02
CA ASP A 589 -10.01 -13.49 -0.15
C ASP A 589 -10.93 -12.78 -1.15
N LEU A 590 -12.10 -12.32 -0.68
CA LEU A 590 -13.11 -11.64 -1.48
C LEU A 590 -12.72 -10.18 -1.74
N SER A 591 -12.86 -9.71 -2.98
CA SER A 591 -12.78 -8.26 -3.27
C SER A 591 -14.05 -7.53 -2.84
N PHE A 592 -14.00 -6.20 -2.79
CA PHE A 592 -15.20 -5.37 -2.62
C PHE A 592 -16.24 -5.65 -3.71
N ASP A 593 -15.81 -5.79 -4.96
CA ASP A 593 -16.70 -6.07 -6.10
C ASP A 593 -17.35 -7.46 -6.03
N ASP A 594 -16.72 -8.46 -5.40
CA ASP A 594 -17.36 -9.76 -5.11
C ASP A 594 -18.47 -9.63 -4.08
N ILE A 595 -18.24 -8.85 -3.01
CA ILE A 595 -19.22 -8.59 -1.95
C ILE A 595 -20.43 -7.85 -2.51
N ILE A 596 -20.20 -6.80 -3.29
CA ILE A 596 -21.25 -6.03 -3.97
C ILE A 596 -21.98 -6.93 -4.97
N SER A 597 -21.26 -7.66 -5.84
CA SER A 597 -21.87 -8.58 -6.80
C SER A 597 -22.80 -9.59 -6.11
N LYS A 598 -22.32 -10.27 -5.07
CA LYS A 598 -23.08 -11.30 -4.35
C LYS A 598 -24.37 -10.75 -3.73
N SER A 599 -24.35 -9.54 -3.16
CA SER A 599 -25.55 -8.92 -2.58
C SER A 599 -26.50 -8.40 -3.67
N PHE A 600 -25.99 -7.67 -4.66
CA PHE A 600 -26.80 -7.03 -5.68
C PHE A 600 -27.43 -8.06 -6.66
N ILE A 601 -26.86 -9.26 -6.80
CA ILE A 601 -27.47 -10.40 -7.50
C ILE A 601 -28.73 -10.93 -6.77
N LYS A 602 -28.82 -10.78 -5.43
CA LYS A 602 -30.00 -11.17 -4.65
C LYS A 602 -31.10 -10.11 -4.67
N HIS A 603 -30.74 -8.83 -4.75
CA HIS A 603 -31.64 -7.70 -4.51
C HIS A 603 -31.95 -6.81 -5.74
N GLY A 604 -31.12 -6.83 -6.78
CA GLY A 604 -31.27 -6.01 -7.98
C GLY A 604 -32.30 -6.53 -8.98
N GLU A 605 -32.85 -5.62 -9.80
CA GLU A 605 -33.77 -5.95 -10.88
C GLU A 605 -33.03 -6.67 -12.02
N ILE A 606 -33.44 -7.91 -12.32
CA ILE A 606 -32.76 -8.77 -13.30
C ILE A 606 -33.26 -8.52 -14.73
N SER A 607 -32.36 -7.99 -15.57
CA SER A 607 -32.49 -7.91 -17.01
C SER A 607 -31.70 -9.02 -17.70
N ARG A 608 -32.32 -9.70 -18.69
CA ARG A 608 -31.65 -10.75 -19.49
C ARG A 608 -31.19 -10.17 -20.82
N VAL A 609 -29.91 -10.39 -21.17
CA VAL A 609 -29.36 -9.82 -22.40
C VAL A 609 -29.93 -10.53 -23.64
N LYS A 610 -30.48 -9.73 -24.57
CA LYS A 610 -31.27 -10.23 -25.71
C LYS A 610 -30.40 -11.03 -26.69
N GLY A 611 -30.44 -12.35 -26.58
CA GLY A 611 -29.67 -13.29 -27.40
C GLY A 611 -28.59 -14.05 -26.62
N MET A 612 -28.31 -13.68 -25.37
CA MET A 612 -27.34 -14.33 -24.49
C MET A 612 -28.07 -14.79 -23.22
N LYS A 613 -28.57 -16.05 -23.23
CA LYS A 613 -29.39 -16.60 -22.14
C LYS A 613 -28.64 -16.65 -20.81
N ASP A 614 -27.33 -16.83 -20.88
CA ASP A 614 -26.44 -17.11 -19.76
C ASP A 614 -25.68 -15.85 -19.30
N LEU A 615 -26.02 -14.68 -19.85
CA LEU A 615 -25.58 -13.38 -19.36
C LEU A 615 -26.76 -12.66 -18.69
N CYS A 616 -26.68 -12.50 -17.38
CA CYS A 616 -27.62 -11.71 -16.59
C CYS A 616 -27.03 -10.32 -16.31
N MET A 617 -27.88 -9.29 -16.31
CA MET A 617 -27.55 -7.95 -15.82
C MET A 617 -28.49 -7.62 -14.67
N TYR A 618 -27.94 -7.41 -13.48
CA TYR A 618 -28.69 -6.98 -12.30
C TYR A 618 -28.51 -5.48 -12.14
N THR A 619 -29.61 -4.75 -12.00
CA THR A 619 -29.61 -3.28 -11.86
C THR A 619 -30.18 -2.90 -10.51
N TYR A 620 -29.47 -2.07 -9.77
CA TYR A 620 -29.98 -1.35 -8.59
C TYR A 620 -29.85 0.15 -8.86
N THR A 621 -30.77 0.96 -8.36
CA THR A 621 -30.76 2.41 -8.57
C THR A 621 -31.31 3.12 -7.34
N ASN A 622 -30.62 4.16 -6.88
CA ASN A 622 -31.04 5.02 -5.78
C ASN A 622 -31.02 6.50 -6.21
N ASP A 623 -31.19 7.41 -5.25
CA ASP A 623 -31.25 8.86 -5.51
C ASP A 623 -29.92 9.50 -5.98
N GLY A 624 -28.82 8.73 -6.03
CA GLY A 624 -27.47 9.23 -6.36
C GLY A 624 -26.70 8.44 -7.42
N TRP A 625 -26.99 7.17 -7.64
CA TRP A 625 -26.36 6.33 -8.66
C TRP A 625 -27.18 5.11 -9.08
N ALA A 626 -26.75 4.46 -10.16
CA ALA A 626 -27.11 3.10 -10.50
C ALA A 626 -25.90 2.16 -10.38
N THR A 627 -26.12 0.96 -9.83
CA THR A 627 -25.14 -0.13 -9.80
C THR A 627 -25.58 -1.21 -10.77
N LEU A 628 -24.71 -1.55 -11.71
CA LEU A 628 -24.88 -2.66 -12.64
C LEU A 628 -23.96 -3.81 -12.24
N VAL A 629 -24.50 -5.03 -12.16
CA VAL A 629 -23.70 -6.26 -12.02
C VAL A 629 -23.97 -7.13 -13.24
N LEU A 630 -22.93 -7.36 -14.04
CA LEU A 630 -22.96 -8.32 -15.15
C LEU A 630 -22.47 -9.67 -14.65
N ASP A 631 -23.25 -10.71 -14.91
CA ASP A 631 -23.07 -12.06 -14.35
C ASP A 631 -23.08 -13.06 -15.52
N ASN A 632 -21.90 -13.59 -15.86
CA ASN A 632 -21.67 -14.44 -17.02
C ASN A 632 -21.62 -15.92 -16.63
N LYS A 633 -22.77 -16.58 -16.67
CA LYS A 633 -22.92 -18.02 -16.41
C LYS A 633 -22.51 -18.91 -17.59
N SER A 634 -21.93 -18.34 -18.66
CA SER A 634 -21.48 -19.11 -19.83
C SER A 634 -20.03 -19.59 -19.68
N HIS A 635 -19.65 -20.61 -20.45
CA HIS A 635 -18.27 -21.10 -20.54
C HIS A 635 -17.36 -20.25 -21.47
N THR A 636 -17.73 -19.01 -21.79
CA THR A 636 -17.01 -18.15 -22.73
C THR A 636 -16.91 -16.72 -22.23
N ARG A 637 -15.75 -16.08 -22.41
CA ARG A 637 -15.54 -14.65 -22.10
C ARG A 637 -16.46 -13.80 -22.96
N VAL A 638 -17.32 -12.99 -22.35
CA VAL A 638 -18.23 -12.07 -23.03
C VAL A 638 -17.65 -10.66 -23.03
N ARG A 639 -17.88 -9.93 -24.13
CA ARG A 639 -17.63 -8.49 -24.23
C ARG A 639 -18.97 -7.76 -24.25
N VAL A 640 -19.15 -6.81 -23.35
CA VAL A 640 -20.35 -5.97 -23.27
C VAL A 640 -19.95 -4.52 -23.54
N GLU A 641 -20.58 -3.90 -24.52
CA GLU A 641 -20.43 -2.47 -24.81
C GLU A 641 -21.54 -1.72 -24.06
N LEU A 642 -21.15 -1.00 -23.01
CA LEU A 642 -22.02 -0.15 -22.19
C LEU A 642 -21.98 1.26 -22.79
N ASP A 643 -23.07 1.70 -23.42
CA ASP A 643 -23.18 3.02 -24.05
C ASP A 643 -24.11 3.94 -23.26
N CYS A 644 -23.52 4.78 -22.40
CA CYS A 644 -24.23 5.82 -21.66
C CYS A 644 -24.26 7.17 -22.39
N SER A 645 -23.74 7.28 -23.63
CA SER A 645 -23.54 8.57 -24.34
C SER A 645 -24.82 9.35 -24.66
N ARG A 646 -25.99 8.71 -24.52
CA ARG A 646 -27.32 9.31 -24.71
C ARG A 646 -27.98 9.75 -23.41
N SER A 647 -27.39 9.43 -22.26
CA SER A 647 -27.97 9.74 -20.96
C SER A 647 -27.57 11.15 -20.51
N GLU A 648 -28.55 12.06 -20.46
CA GLU A 648 -28.39 13.39 -19.84
C GLU A 648 -28.20 13.29 -18.31
N ASN A 649 -28.48 12.12 -17.73
CA ASN A 649 -28.55 11.89 -16.28
C ASN A 649 -27.33 11.18 -15.69
N VAL A 650 -26.28 10.86 -16.47
CA VAL A 650 -25.09 10.12 -16.00
C VAL A 650 -23.83 10.97 -16.11
N THR A 651 -22.97 10.94 -15.09
CA THR A 651 -21.63 11.55 -15.09
C THR A 651 -20.53 10.48 -15.24
N SER A 652 -19.38 10.84 -15.80
CA SER A 652 -18.17 9.99 -15.81
C SER A 652 -16.89 10.83 -15.77
N ASN A 653 -15.82 10.27 -15.20
CA ASN A 653 -14.45 10.81 -15.26
C ASN A 653 -13.67 10.37 -16.52
N HIS A 654 -14.20 9.42 -17.31
CA HIS A 654 -13.59 9.00 -18.57
C HIS A 654 -13.98 9.94 -19.73
N ASP A 655 -13.09 10.11 -20.71
CA ASP A 655 -13.32 10.91 -21.93
C ASP A 655 -14.48 10.39 -22.82
N SER A 656 -15.03 9.22 -22.50
CA SER A 656 -16.16 8.61 -23.21
C SER A 656 -17.13 7.95 -22.24
N LEU A 657 -18.42 8.19 -22.46
CA LEU A 657 -19.53 7.47 -21.83
C LEU A 657 -19.77 6.08 -22.45
N GLN A 658 -18.95 5.64 -23.41
CA GLN A 658 -18.93 4.28 -23.96
C GLN A 658 -17.79 3.47 -23.33
N ARG A 659 -18.13 2.42 -22.57
CA ARG A 659 -17.16 1.53 -21.89
C ARG A 659 -17.28 0.10 -22.41
N THR A 660 -16.15 -0.53 -22.72
CA THR A 660 -16.11 -1.97 -23.06
C THR A 660 -15.79 -2.78 -21.82
N LEU A 661 -16.79 -3.47 -21.27
CA LEU A 661 -16.62 -4.41 -20.16
C LEU A 661 -16.28 -5.81 -20.72
N ARG A 662 -15.35 -6.50 -20.06
CA ARG A 662 -15.02 -7.91 -20.33
C ARG A 662 -15.48 -8.71 -19.12
N VAL A 663 -16.31 -9.73 -19.32
CA VAL A 663 -16.82 -10.59 -18.24
C VAL A 663 -16.38 -12.01 -18.56
N ASP A 664 -15.65 -12.64 -17.64
CA ASP A 664 -15.03 -13.95 -17.86
C ASP A 664 -15.98 -15.12 -17.59
N PRO A 665 -15.65 -16.35 -18.03
CA PRO A 665 -16.50 -17.52 -17.80
C PRO A 665 -16.75 -17.76 -16.30
N GLY A 666 -18.02 -17.70 -15.88
CA GLY A 666 -18.41 -17.91 -14.49
C GLY A 666 -18.10 -16.74 -13.54
N SER A 667 -17.69 -15.57 -14.03
CA SER A 667 -17.39 -14.40 -13.20
C SER A 667 -18.44 -13.28 -13.28
N THR A 668 -18.33 -12.33 -12.35
CA THR A 668 -19.14 -11.11 -12.27
C THR A 668 -18.29 -9.87 -12.49
N VAL A 669 -18.89 -8.80 -12.99
CA VAL A 669 -18.27 -7.47 -13.10
C VAL A 669 -19.26 -6.42 -12.61
N VAL A 670 -18.81 -5.56 -11.70
CA VAL A 670 -19.58 -4.41 -11.19
C VAL A 670 -19.27 -3.17 -12.03
N SER A 671 -20.27 -2.30 -12.21
CA SER A 671 -20.07 -0.94 -12.71
C SER A 671 -21.03 0.00 -12.00
N PHE A 672 -20.49 0.99 -11.30
CA PHE A 672 -21.26 2.08 -10.71
C PHE A 672 -21.39 3.23 -11.72
N LEU A 673 -22.56 3.85 -11.78
CA LEU A 673 -22.90 4.96 -12.69
C LEU A 673 -23.54 6.08 -11.88
N PRO A 674 -22.83 7.18 -11.57
CA PRO A 674 -23.39 8.27 -10.78
C PRO A 674 -24.45 9.02 -11.57
N LEU A 675 -25.55 9.33 -10.90
CA LEU A 675 -26.69 10.06 -11.46
C LEU A 675 -26.61 11.55 -11.11
N ASN A 676 -27.25 12.40 -11.93
CA ASN A 676 -27.17 13.87 -11.83
C ASN A 676 -28.24 14.48 -10.91
#